data_AF-A0A497APE9-F1
#
_entry.id   AF-A0A497APE9-F1
#
_cell.length_a   1.000
_cell.length_b   1.000
_cell.length_c   1.000
_cell.angle_alpha   90.00
_cell.angle_beta   90.00
_cell.angle_gamma   90.00
#
_symmetry.space_group_name_H-M   'P 1'
#
loop_
_entity.id
_entity.type
_entity.pdbx_description
1 polymer ?
#
loop_
_entity_poly.entity_id
_entity_poly.type
_entity_poly.pdbx_seq_one_letter_code
_entity_poly.pdbx_strand_id
1 'polypeptide(L)'
;MREKWPERFGWIPPGGLNIEKPFRVGLGLPEAAGYESEYWPESMVLDMAANEEITPEERDAVLNPASPTYHKGPIWEEALNRAAILKQLPTAVSYFLGIRPRLLPKGEMRIRRAEGLAEIYERERAGEKGPEIREARRRWYATHPWYTNRGLLWTPGPERVVQFREREYYDKRSAIYDRYAKELDKVPLGDWRARQTIYRKRQEELDALDEEYKDIARTPSFWGWTPSEIETYYEDQALRPVAEAYYAIQPEQFRDKEGKIDWGAFYRARDEFLNNPKKWLPYLDKSALREMGIKGKIPQLSWLTRARLERYLRRNDDPKEALWRVYKETVINPAQKAMFAEAEGLSGAERAELFDKYYSNYPARPATEFITRVLAMYPEKGWTYDQLAEIYRDITLPGLKEVRRRGMSPRDRAISDLWEFYMALPALDKKRFKKALGDRFQRLFVNKKTRDYDAITDEELIYWLNYAGLDPGLLPEMAEARGAAVKAAEAEFLKEWGAYEPRPLPGTALTEAGLQAGGQFQRVSPELAAEYDQALRERAEMWEAVRSIVPNYSELMDAYSKLKWWQFRERKALREQLEPAWRFMDEWKASHPVMVKWLYPTWQPYTPKPKRKRGRRRRKTKRETLEDMAADWRKFAEGMEDKGLLELIQSYLLLPEAQRAWFLRRYPDLAAWLQDKSPEWLAALAQSLAAHLALTEPRRRRVRRAPKLRWYRRW
;
A
#
# COMPACT_ATOMS: atom_id res chain seq x y z
N MET A 1 35.47 15.14 6.53
CA MET A 1 34.51 14.14 7.04
C MET A 1 34.57 14.12 8.56
N ARG A 2 33.74 14.94 9.23
CA ARG A 2 33.36 14.88 10.65
C ARG A 2 32.36 16.01 10.83
N GLU A 3 31.07 15.72 10.63
CA GLU A 3 29.95 16.57 11.07
C GLU A 3 28.65 15.92 10.61
N LYS A 4 27.83 15.47 11.57
CA LYS A 4 26.38 15.31 11.53
C LYS A 4 25.95 14.58 12.81
N TRP A 5 26.02 15.26 13.96
CA TRP A 5 25.54 14.70 15.23
C TRP A 5 24.94 15.67 16.29
N PRO A 6 24.39 16.88 16.00
CA PRO A 6 23.66 17.62 17.04
C PRO A 6 22.17 17.27 17.19
N GLU A 7 21.54 16.49 16.30
CA GLU A 7 20.06 16.35 16.32
C GLU A 7 19.49 15.24 17.22
N ARG A 8 20.30 14.58 18.07
CA ARG A 8 19.83 13.51 18.97
C ARG A 8 19.93 13.78 20.47
N PHE A 9 20.40 14.96 20.88
CA PHE A 9 20.36 15.38 22.28
C PHE A 9 19.81 16.80 22.35
N GLY A 10 18.58 16.93 22.87
CA GLY A 10 17.93 18.22 23.05
C GLY A 10 18.79 19.16 23.89
N TRP A 11 18.97 20.38 23.41
CA TRP A 11 19.50 21.48 24.21
C TRP A 11 18.42 21.83 25.25
N ILE A 12 18.75 21.66 26.54
CA ILE A 12 17.88 22.09 27.65
C ILE A 12 18.39 23.47 28.07
N PRO A 13 17.52 24.51 28.15
CA PRO A 13 17.94 25.82 28.61
C PRO A 13 18.46 25.78 30.06
N PRO A 14 19.46 26.60 30.41
CA PRO A 14 20.02 26.64 31.75
C PRO A 14 18.95 27.07 32.77
N GLY A 15 18.70 26.23 33.78
CA GLY A 15 17.86 26.58 34.93
C GLY A 15 16.84 25.53 35.39
N GLY A 16 16.70 24.38 34.70
CA GLY A 16 15.72 23.36 35.11
C GLY A 16 14.25 23.83 35.03
N LEU A 17 14.00 24.95 34.36
CA LEU A 17 12.68 25.44 34.05
C LEU A 17 12.06 24.50 33.02
N ASN A 18 11.09 23.69 33.44
CA ASN A 18 10.22 22.94 32.54
C ASN A 18 9.34 23.95 31.79
N ILE A 19 9.89 24.57 30.75
CA ILE A 19 9.20 25.58 29.94
C ILE A 19 7.94 25.03 29.29
N GLU A 20 7.79 23.70 29.13
CA GLU A 20 6.57 23.07 28.63
C GLU A 20 5.44 22.98 29.66
N LYS A 21 5.77 22.95 30.96
CA LYS A 21 4.77 22.84 32.06
C LYS A 21 3.62 23.85 31.92
N PRO A 22 3.86 25.17 31.83
CA PRO A 22 2.77 26.14 31.71
C PRO A 22 1.97 25.99 30.40
N PHE A 23 2.59 25.55 29.29
CA PHE A 23 1.88 25.35 28.02
C PHE A 23 0.98 24.10 28.05
N ARG A 24 1.43 22.99 28.65
CA ARG A 24 0.64 21.76 28.76
C ARG A 24 -0.56 21.94 29.69
N VAL A 25 -0.34 22.58 30.84
CA VAL A 25 -1.41 22.96 31.77
C VAL A 25 -2.44 23.87 31.07
N GLY A 26 -1.97 24.84 30.26
CA GLY A 26 -2.85 25.70 29.46
C GLY A 26 -3.63 24.98 28.34
N LEU A 27 -3.16 23.79 27.91
CA LEU A 27 -3.82 22.95 26.90
C LEU A 27 -4.67 21.82 27.50
N GLY A 28 -4.80 21.75 28.83
CA GLY A 28 -5.51 20.66 29.52
C GLY A 28 -4.80 19.30 29.41
N LEU A 29 -3.50 19.30 29.09
CA LEU A 29 -2.69 18.08 29.02
C LEU A 29 -2.05 17.82 30.40
N PRO A 30 -1.84 16.55 30.78
CA PRO A 30 -1.14 16.23 32.02
C PRO A 30 0.27 16.83 32.01
N GLU A 31 0.70 17.29 33.19
CA GLU A 31 2.03 17.83 33.43
C GLU A 31 3.06 16.74 33.07
N ALA A 32 3.95 17.02 32.12
CA ALA A 32 5.07 16.14 31.89
C ALA A 32 6.03 16.32 33.06
N ALA A 33 6.18 15.31 33.92
CA ALA A 33 7.32 15.21 34.81
C ALA A 33 8.57 15.28 33.93
N GLY A 34 9.30 16.39 34.01
CA GLY A 34 10.40 16.66 33.09
C GLY A 34 11.48 15.59 33.18
N TYR A 35 12.23 15.38 32.11
CA TYR A 35 13.41 14.51 32.07
C TYR A 35 14.30 14.62 33.33
N GLU A 36 14.49 15.84 33.86
CA GLU A 36 15.31 16.06 35.06
C GLU A 36 14.63 15.62 36.37
N SER A 37 13.31 15.58 36.48
CA SER A 37 12.63 15.18 37.73
C SER A 37 12.70 13.69 37.99
N GLU A 38 12.78 12.85 36.95
CA GLU A 38 12.87 11.39 37.08
C GLU A 38 14.30 10.87 36.93
N TYR A 39 15.09 11.42 35.98
CA TYR A 39 16.43 10.90 35.70
C TYR A 39 17.39 11.00 36.90
N TRP A 40 17.40 12.13 37.59
CA TRP A 40 18.34 12.35 38.70
C TRP A 40 18.04 11.45 39.90
N PRO A 41 16.78 11.34 40.37
CA PRO A 41 16.43 10.37 41.40
C PRO A 41 16.75 8.93 41.00
N GLU A 42 16.45 8.49 39.77
CA GLU A 42 16.84 7.13 39.37
C GLU A 42 18.36 6.93 39.40
N SER A 43 19.14 7.94 38.98
CA SER A 43 20.59 7.89 39.06
C SER A 43 21.08 7.81 40.53
N MET A 44 20.34 8.40 41.47
CA MET A 44 20.62 8.31 42.91
C MET A 44 20.26 6.95 43.48
N VAL A 45 19.14 6.33 43.06
CA VAL A 45 18.82 4.94 43.44
C VAL A 45 19.94 4.00 43.01
N LEU A 46 20.51 4.20 41.81
CA LEU A 46 21.68 3.44 41.35
C LEU A 46 22.94 3.74 42.16
N ASP A 47 23.17 5.00 42.54
CA ASP A 47 24.31 5.35 43.38
C ASP A 47 24.21 4.70 44.77
N MET A 48 23.01 4.72 45.37
CA MET A 48 22.70 4.06 46.64
C MET A 48 22.95 2.55 46.56
N ALA A 49 22.48 1.90 45.50
CA ALA A 49 22.73 0.46 45.28
C ALA A 49 24.23 0.16 45.11
N ALA A 50 24.96 1.02 44.39
CA ALA A 50 26.39 0.85 44.15
C ALA A 50 27.25 1.05 45.41
N ASN A 51 26.73 1.79 46.39
CA ASN A 51 27.36 2.01 47.68
C ASN A 51 26.82 1.03 48.76
N GLU A 52 26.06 0.00 48.36
CA GLU A 52 25.48 -1.01 49.24
C GLU A 52 24.51 -0.45 50.30
N GLU A 53 23.90 0.71 50.02
CA GLU A 53 22.94 1.37 50.92
C GLU A 53 21.51 0.82 50.75
N ILE A 54 21.22 0.23 49.60
CA ILE A 54 20.00 -0.52 49.29
C ILE A 54 20.38 -1.81 48.57
N THR A 55 19.56 -2.85 48.70
CA THR A 55 19.82 -4.12 48.00
C THR A 55 19.48 -4.03 46.51
N PRO A 56 20.02 -4.92 45.65
CA PRO A 56 19.61 -5.01 44.25
C PRO A 56 18.11 -5.20 44.04
N GLU A 57 17.44 -5.95 44.92
CA GLU A 57 16.00 -6.19 44.87
C GLU A 57 15.21 -4.92 45.17
N GLU A 58 15.66 -4.12 46.15
CA GLU A 58 15.06 -2.85 46.50
C GLU A 58 15.22 -1.80 45.39
N ARG A 59 16.42 -1.74 44.79
CA ARG A 59 16.69 -0.96 43.56
C ARG A 59 15.72 -1.33 42.45
N ASP A 60 15.61 -2.63 42.15
CA ASP A 60 14.77 -3.12 41.06
C ASP A 60 13.29 -2.87 41.34
N ALA A 61 12.83 -3.02 42.59
CA ALA A 61 11.47 -2.70 42.98
C ALA A 61 11.14 -1.21 42.79
N VAL A 62 12.07 -0.29 43.05
CA VAL A 62 11.83 1.16 42.90
C VAL A 62 11.93 1.63 41.43
N LEU A 63 12.74 0.95 40.61
CA LEU A 63 12.99 1.32 39.21
C LEU A 63 12.15 0.52 38.18
N ASN A 64 11.45 -0.54 38.60
CA ASN A 64 10.62 -1.35 37.71
C ASN A 64 9.17 -0.80 37.64
N PRO A 65 8.67 -0.37 36.47
CA PRO A 65 7.30 0.13 36.32
C PRO A 65 6.19 -0.87 36.71
N ALA A 66 6.49 -2.18 36.69
CA ALA A 66 5.54 -3.21 37.11
C ALA A 66 5.46 -3.36 38.65
N SER A 67 6.38 -2.73 39.40
CA SER A 67 6.42 -2.80 40.86
C SER A 67 5.41 -1.82 41.49
N PRO A 68 4.72 -2.21 42.57
CA PRO A 68 3.86 -1.30 43.34
C PRO A 68 4.63 -0.12 43.97
N THR A 69 5.95 -0.27 44.16
CA THR A 69 6.85 0.77 44.71
C THR A 69 7.55 1.60 43.64
N TYR A 70 7.19 1.45 42.36
CA TYR A 70 7.77 2.24 41.28
C TYR A 70 7.68 3.75 41.56
N HIS A 71 8.84 4.40 41.67
CA HIS A 71 8.96 5.82 42.01
C HIS A 71 8.20 6.23 43.28
N LYS A 72 8.14 5.34 44.27
CA LYS A 72 7.42 5.54 45.54
C LYS A 72 8.21 4.97 46.72
N GLY A 73 7.87 5.43 47.92
CA GLY A 73 8.40 4.92 49.17
C GLY A 73 9.74 5.54 49.60
N PRO A 74 10.27 5.13 50.76
CA PRO A 74 11.38 5.82 51.42
C PRO A 74 12.66 5.90 50.58
N ILE A 75 12.97 4.84 49.82
CA ILE A 75 14.14 4.80 48.94
C ILE A 75 14.05 5.85 47.83
N TRP A 76 12.86 6.01 47.24
CA TRP A 76 12.64 7.01 46.20
C TRP A 76 12.65 8.44 46.74
N GLU A 77 12.08 8.65 47.93
CA GLU A 77 12.11 9.94 48.62
C GLU A 77 13.53 10.36 48.98
N GLU A 78 14.36 9.44 49.47
CA GLU A 78 15.77 9.68 49.75
C GLU A 78 16.55 9.97 48.46
N ALA A 79 16.28 9.22 47.38
CA ALA A 79 16.86 9.49 46.07
C ALA A 79 16.47 10.88 45.52
N LEU A 80 15.22 11.32 45.73
CA LEU A 80 14.75 12.68 45.41
C LEU A 80 15.51 13.74 46.21
N ASN A 81 15.72 13.52 47.52
CA ASN A 81 16.46 14.44 48.38
C ASN A 81 17.92 14.58 47.94
N ARG A 82 18.61 13.45 47.67
CA ARG A 82 19.99 13.46 47.16
C ARG A 82 20.09 14.12 45.79
N ALA A 83 19.14 13.84 44.91
CA ALA A 83 19.04 14.48 43.60
C ALA A 83 18.83 16.00 43.73
N ALA A 84 18.04 16.46 44.71
CA ALA A 84 17.83 17.89 44.96
C ALA A 84 19.12 18.58 45.45
N ILE A 85 19.86 17.97 46.37
CA ILE A 85 21.16 18.48 46.86
C ILE A 85 22.16 18.57 45.69
N LEU A 86 22.25 17.51 44.88
CA LEU A 86 23.10 17.48 43.69
C LEU A 86 22.65 18.41 42.57
N LYS A 87 21.39 18.87 42.54
CA LYS A 87 20.93 19.90 41.61
C LYS A 87 21.30 21.31 42.07
N GLN A 88 21.44 21.54 43.38
CA GLN A 88 21.80 22.83 43.97
C GLN A 88 23.31 23.11 43.87
N LEU A 89 24.17 22.10 44.04
CA LEU A 89 25.64 22.25 43.97
C LEU A 89 26.18 22.75 42.60
N PRO A 90 25.66 22.30 41.44
CA PRO A 90 26.15 22.72 40.13
C PRO A 90 25.46 23.97 39.61
N THR A 91 24.31 24.41 40.13
CA THR A 91 23.56 25.50 39.50
C THR A 91 24.31 26.82 39.54
N ALA A 92 25.06 27.13 40.59
CA ALA A 92 25.86 28.37 40.66
C ALA A 92 27.05 28.36 39.67
N VAL A 93 27.80 27.26 39.59
CA VAL A 93 29.00 27.14 38.74
C VAL A 93 28.63 26.89 37.27
N SER A 94 27.58 26.12 37.00
CA SER A 94 27.13 25.81 35.63
C SER A 94 26.40 26.97 34.96
N TYR A 95 25.72 27.83 35.75
CA TYR A 95 25.14 29.07 35.24
C TYR A 95 26.24 30.06 34.81
N PHE A 96 27.39 30.02 35.47
CA PHE A 96 28.55 30.86 35.13
C PHE A 96 29.35 30.36 33.92
N LEU A 97 29.41 29.04 33.69
CA LEU A 97 30.24 28.44 32.63
C LEU A 97 29.47 28.02 31.36
N GLY A 98 28.14 28.13 31.34
CA GLY A 98 27.30 27.79 30.17
C GLY A 98 27.35 26.32 29.75
N ILE A 99 28.06 25.46 30.48
CA ILE A 99 28.25 24.03 30.21
C ILE A 99 27.95 23.30 31.52
N ARG A 100 26.91 22.46 31.54
CA ARG A 100 26.71 21.48 32.62
C ARG A 100 27.59 20.26 32.30
N PRO A 101 28.65 19.97 33.06
CA PRO A 101 29.29 18.66 32.93
C PRO A 101 28.26 17.58 33.29
N ARG A 102 28.09 16.59 32.42
CA ARG A 102 27.35 15.36 32.77
C ARG A 102 28.17 14.60 33.81
N LEU A 103 28.04 14.99 35.07
CA LEU A 103 28.54 14.22 36.19
C LEU A 103 27.54 13.10 36.45
N LEU A 104 27.79 11.94 35.85
CA LEU A 104 27.14 10.72 36.29
C LEU A 104 27.57 10.45 37.74
N PRO A 105 26.65 10.08 38.64
CA PRO A 105 27.01 9.66 39.99
C PRO A 105 28.07 8.57 39.93
N LYS A 106 29.04 8.59 40.87
CA LYS A 106 30.17 7.66 40.84
C LYS A 106 29.72 6.21 40.95
N GLY A 107 28.64 5.96 41.70
CA GLY A 107 28.02 4.65 41.86
C GLY A 107 27.37 4.15 40.57
N GLU A 108 26.68 5.02 39.83
CA GLU A 108 26.13 4.64 38.52
C GLU A 108 27.23 4.19 37.54
N MET A 109 28.36 4.91 37.51
CA MET A 109 29.52 4.53 36.71
C MET A 109 30.15 3.21 37.17
N ARG A 110 30.14 2.93 38.48
CA ARG A 110 30.61 1.64 39.03
C ARG A 110 29.70 0.50 38.60
N ILE A 111 28.38 0.63 38.71
CA ILE A 111 27.41 -0.38 38.25
C ILE A 111 27.59 -0.67 36.76
N ARG A 112 27.67 0.37 35.92
CA ARG A 112 27.87 0.19 34.46
C ARG A 112 29.17 -0.55 34.11
N ARG A 113 30.22 -0.41 34.92
CA ARG A 113 31.48 -1.14 34.76
C ARG A 113 31.38 -2.56 35.31
N ALA A 114 30.86 -2.72 36.52
CA ALA A 114 30.73 -4.00 37.20
C ALA A 114 29.80 -4.96 36.43
N GLU A 115 28.75 -4.43 35.81
CA GLU A 115 27.78 -5.23 35.06
C GLU A 115 28.20 -5.45 33.58
N GLY A 116 29.36 -4.95 33.13
CA GLY A 116 29.91 -5.21 31.78
C GLY A 116 29.38 -4.33 30.64
N LEU A 117 28.48 -3.38 30.91
CA LEU A 117 27.97 -2.47 29.88
C LEU A 117 29.05 -1.52 29.33
N ALA A 118 29.99 -1.11 30.19
CA ALA A 118 31.12 -0.27 29.79
C ALA A 118 31.97 -0.93 28.70
N GLU A 119 32.26 -2.22 28.83
CA GLU A 119 33.03 -2.99 27.86
C GLU A 119 32.31 -3.08 26.50
N ILE A 120 30.99 -3.30 26.51
CA ILE A 120 30.16 -3.31 25.29
C ILE A 120 30.25 -1.96 24.57
N TYR A 121 30.18 -0.84 25.29
CA TYR A 121 30.29 0.49 24.71
C TYR A 121 31.70 0.83 24.23
N GLU A 122 32.74 0.38 24.92
CA GLU A 122 34.13 0.59 24.49
C GLU A 122 34.43 -0.18 23.21
N ARG A 123 33.97 -1.42 23.09
CA ARG A 123 34.08 -2.22 21.85
C ARG A 123 33.35 -1.57 20.67
N GLU A 124 32.14 -1.05 20.88
CA GLU A 124 31.44 -0.28 19.83
C GLU A 124 32.17 1.01 19.45
N ARG A 125 32.75 1.71 20.44
CA ARG A 125 33.51 2.93 20.21
C ARG A 125 34.81 2.64 19.45
N ALA A 126 35.40 1.47 19.66
CA ALA A 126 36.51 0.94 18.87
C ALA A 126 36.10 0.52 17.45
N GLY A 127 34.81 0.57 17.13
CA GLY A 127 34.28 0.29 15.79
C GLY A 127 33.93 -1.18 15.56
N GLU A 128 34.03 -2.03 16.58
CA GLU A 128 33.57 -3.40 16.47
C GLU A 128 32.05 -3.42 16.25
N LYS A 129 31.62 -4.13 15.21
CA LYS A 129 30.22 -4.34 14.84
C LYS A 129 30.06 -5.81 14.50
N GLY A 130 29.00 -6.45 14.99
CA GLY A 130 28.77 -7.87 14.68
C GLY A 130 27.64 -8.49 15.49
N PRO A 131 27.26 -9.74 15.17
CA PRO A 131 26.29 -10.50 15.95
C PRO A 131 26.69 -10.64 17.41
N GLU A 132 27.97 -10.85 17.70
CA GLU A 132 28.49 -11.03 19.08
C GLU A 132 28.24 -9.81 19.99
N ILE A 133 28.51 -8.59 19.52
CA ILE A 133 28.26 -7.36 20.29
C ILE A 133 26.76 -7.12 20.47
N ARG A 134 25.96 -7.43 19.44
CA ARG A 134 24.49 -7.34 19.55
C ARG A 134 23.95 -8.35 20.56
N GLU A 135 24.53 -9.54 20.61
CA GLU A 135 24.13 -10.60 21.53
C GLU A 135 24.61 -10.34 22.95
N ALA A 136 25.83 -9.82 23.14
CA ALA A 136 26.32 -9.33 24.43
C ALA A 136 25.41 -8.21 24.97
N ARG A 137 25.04 -7.25 24.11
CA ARG A 137 24.07 -6.20 24.44
C ARG A 137 22.69 -6.76 24.79
N ARG A 138 22.17 -7.71 24.00
CA ARG A 138 20.86 -8.33 24.24
C ARG A 138 20.87 -9.08 25.58
N ARG A 139 21.91 -9.86 25.87
CA ARG A 139 22.10 -10.54 27.16
C ARG A 139 22.14 -9.55 28.32
N TRP A 140 22.91 -8.46 28.17
CA TRP A 140 23.00 -7.44 29.20
C TRP A 140 21.65 -6.77 29.52
N TYR A 141 20.89 -6.37 28.50
CA TYR A 141 19.55 -5.79 28.70
C TYR A 141 18.54 -6.81 29.23
N ALA A 142 18.71 -8.10 28.93
CA ALA A 142 17.88 -9.17 29.48
C ALA A 142 18.12 -9.36 30.99
N THR A 143 19.36 -9.20 31.47
CA THR A 143 19.70 -9.33 32.90
C THR A 143 19.52 -8.01 33.67
N HIS A 144 19.41 -6.87 32.99
CA HIS A 144 19.20 -5.55 33.61
C HIS A 144 17.99 -4.81 33.00
N PRO A 145 16.77 -5.37 33.12
CA PRO A 145 15.57 -4.83 32.48
C PRO A 145 15.29 -3.37 32.87
N TRP A 146 15.58 -2.98 34.11
CA TRP A 146 15.45 -1.61 34.63
C TRP A 146 16.24 -0.57 33.81
N TYR A 147 17.41 -0.92 33.29
CA TYR A 147 18.23 0.02 32.53
C TYR A 147 17.65 0.26 31.13
N THR A 148 17.03 -0.76 30.54
CA THR A 148 16.30 -0.60 29.27
C THR A 148 15.12 0.36 29.42
N ASN A 149 14.47 0.36 30.59
CA ASN A 149 13.37 1.25 30.92
C ASN A 149 13.81 2.71 31.05
N ARG A 150 15.08 2.93 31.45
CA ARG A 150 15.69 4.26 31.50
C ARG A 150 15.84 4.91 30.12
N GLY A 151 16.00 4.10 29.08
CA GLY A 151 15.95 4.56 27.67
C GLY A 151 14.58 5.13 27.27
N LEU A 152 13.52 4.78 27.98
CA LEU A 152 12.14 5.24 27.76
C LEU A 152 11.81 6.50 28.57
N LEU A 153 12.67 6.92 29.52
CA LEU A 153 12.54 8.23 30.19
C LEU A 153 12.73 9.41 29.25
N TRP A 154 13.36 9.18 28.10
CA TRP A 154 13.52 10.16 27.03
C TRP A 154 12.21 10.41 26.28
N THR A 155 11.19 9.59 26.52
CA THR A 155 9.86 9.70 25.91
C THR A 155 8.85 10.16 26.97
N PRO A 156 8.20 11.33 26.83
CA PRO A 156 7.32 11.88 27.85
C PRO A 156 5.97 11.15 27.96
N GLY A 157 5.55 10.83 29.19
CA GLY A 157 4.17 10.48 29.56
C GLY A 157 3.53 9.30 28.80
N PRO A 158 2.35 9.46 28.18
CA PRO A 158 1.57 8.35 27.60
C PRO A 158 2.29 7.62 26.46
N GLU A 159 3.22 8.27 25.76
CA GLU A 159 4.06 7.63 24.74
C GLU A 159 4.98 6.55 25.33
N ARG A 160 5.32 6.65 26.63
CA ARG A 160 6.11 5.65 27.35
C ARG A 160 5.35 4.34 27.50
N VAL A 161 4.07 4.41 27.88
CA VAL A 161 3.19 3.22 27.99
C VAL A 161 3.00 2.56 26.63
N VAL A 162 2.85 3.37 25.58
CA VAL A 162 2.78 2.91 24.18
C VAL A 162 4.08 2.17 23.81
N GLN A 163 5.26 2.71 24.09
CA GLN A 163 6.54 2.05 23.79
C GLN A 163 6.77 0.77 24.61
N PHE A 164 6.33 0.72 25.87
CA PHE A 164 6.37 -0.50 26.68
C PHE A 164 5.50 -1.60 26.07
N ARG A 165 4.27 -1.26 25.69
CA ARG A 165 3.36 -2.22 25.04
C ARG A 165 3.84 -2.61 23.65
N GLU A 166 4.43 -1.68 22.88
CA GLU A 166 5.11 -1.99 21.61
C GLU A 166 6.20 -3.03 21.83
N ARG A 167 7.08 -2.81 22.82
CA ARG A 167 8.14 -3.77 23.13
C ARG A 167 7.59 -5.13 23.53
N GLU A 168 6.62 -5.17 24.44
CA GLU A 168 5.97 -6.41 24.86
C GLU A 168 5.36 -7.16 23.67
N TYR A 169 4.68 -6.43 22.77
CA TYR A 169 4.16 -6.97 21.52
C TYR A 169 5.27 -7.59 20.65
N TYR A 170 6.39 -6.90 20.45
CA TYR A 170 7.49 -7.43 19.63
C TYR A 170 8.20 -8.62 20.28
N ASP A 171 8.37 -8.62 21.60
CA ASP A 171 8.95 -9.74 22.35
C ASP A 171 8.03 -10.98 22.25
N LYS A 172 6.71 -10.81 22.44
CA LYS A 172 5.70 -11.87 22.22
C LYS A 172 5.71 -12.37 20.76
N ARG A 173 5.75 -11.45 19.80
CA ARG A 173 5.79 -11.78 18.37
C ARG A 173 7.04 -12.59 18.00
N SER A 174 8.21 -12.20 18.52
CA SER A 174 9.46 -12.94 18.32
C SER A 174 9.38 -14.34 18.92
N ALA A 175 8.83 -14.48 20.12
CA ALA A 175 8.66 -15.79 20.76
C ALA A 175 7.74 -16.73 19.97
N ILE A 176 6.69 -16.21 19.33
CA ILE A 176 5.83 -16.96 18.40
C ILE A 176 6.68 -17.47 17.23
N TYR A 177 7.46 -16.60 16.57
CA TYR A 177 8.32 -17.01 15.45
C TYR A 177 9.33 -18.08 15.86
N ASP A 178 10.05 -17.90 16.98
CA ASP A 178 11.07 -18.85 17.46
C ASP A 178 10.47 -20.21 17.80
N ARG A 179 9.28 -20.24 18.40
CA ARG A 179 8.57 -21.49 18.70
C ARG A 179 8.19 -22.22 17.43
N TYR A 180 7.59 -21.53 16.46
CA TYR A 180 7.16 -22.14 15.21
C TYR A 180 8.31 -22.50 14.26
N ALA A 181 9.45 -21.82 14.35
CA ALA A 181 10.68 -22.25 13.67
C ALA A 181 11.14 -23.63 14.18
N LYS A 182 11.18 -23.82 15.51
CA LYS A 182 11.51 -25.12 16.11
C LYS A 182 10.50 -26.22 15.79
N GLU A 183 9.24 -25.89 15.56
CA GLU A 183 8.23 -26.85 15.07
C GLU A 183 8.46 -27.21 13.61
N LEU A 184 8.78 -26.24 12.75
CA LEU A 184 9.08 -26.48 11.33
C LEU A 184 10.34 -27.35 11.15
N ASP A 185 11.34 -27.21 12.02
CA ASP A 185 12.57 -28.02 11.98
C ASP A 185 12.30 -29.51 12.27
N LYS A 186 11.20 -29.83 12.96
CA LYS A 186 10.78 -31.21 13.25
C LYS A 186 10.03 -31.85 12.09
N VAL A 187 9.55 -31.06 11.14
CA VAL A 187 8.76 -31.56 10.00
C VAL A 187 9.68 -31.71 8.79
N PRO A 188 9.77 -32.90 8.18
CA PRO A 188 10.55 -33.09 6.96
C PRO A 188 10.22 -32.01 5.93
N LEU A 189 11.23 -31.52 5.21
CA LEU A 189 11.04 -30.56 4.11
C LEU A 189 9.98 -31.05 3.11
N GLY A 190 9.86 -32.38 2.97
CA GLY A 190 8.88 -33.14 2.18
C GLY A 190 7.40 -33.02 2.58
N ASP A 191 7.07 -32.73 3.84
CA ASP A 191 5.69 -32.77 4.32
C ASP A 191 5.02 -31.39 4.30
N TRP A 192 4.54 -30.99 3.13
CA TRP A 192 3.92 -29.68 2.93
C TRP A 192 2.65 -29.49 3.76
N ARG A 193 1.82 -30.53 3.93
CA ARG A 193 0.56 -30.42 4.68
C ARG A 193 0.82 -30.13 6.16
N ALA A 194 1.80 -30.82 6.75
CA ALA A 194 2.21 -30.55 8.12
C ALA A 194 2.80 -29.14 8.27
N ARG A 195 3.71 -28.73 7.37
CA ARG A 195 4.29 -27.37 7.39
C ARG A 195 3.23 -26.28 7.20
N GLN A 196 2.27 -26.47 6.30
CA GLN A 196 1.15 -25.54 6.08
C GLN A 196 0.26 -25.42 7.31
N THR A 197 0.02 -26.54 8.02
CA THR A 197 -0.70 -26.53 9.29
C THR A 197 0.03 -25.69 10.34
N ILE A 198 1.35 -25.82 10.43
CA ILE A 198 2.20 -25.03 11.33
C ILE A 198 2.16 -23.54 10.94
N TYR A 199 2.27 -23.22 9.65
CA TYR A 199 2.17 -21.83 9.17
C TYR A 199 0.81 -21.20 9.48
N ARG A 200 -0.29 -21.94 9.33
CA ARG A 200 -1.63 -21.46 9.67
C ARG A 200 -1.75 -21.16 11.17
N LYS A 201 -1.34 -22.10 12.04
CA LYS A 201 -1.36 -21.88 13.49
C LYS A 201 -0.50 -20.69 13.91
N ARG A 202 0.69 -20.55 13.31
CA ARG A 202 1.54 -19.37 13.50
C ARG A 202 0.81 -18.08 13.13
N GLN A 203 0.11 -18.07 11.98
CA GLN A 203 -0.63 -16.89 11.54
C GLN A 203 -1.81 -16.57 12.47
N GLU A 204 -2.58 -17.59 12.89
CA GLU A 204 -3.70 -17.42 13.84
C GLU A 204 -3.22 -16.78 15.17
N GLU A 205 -2.07 -17.21 15.70
CA GLU A 205 -1.49 -16.60 16.90
C GLU A 205 -0.95 -15.18 16.66
N LEU A 206 -0.35 -14.92 15.49
CA LEU A 206 0.07 -13.58 15.12
C LEU A 206 -1.12 -12.63 14.99
N ASP A 207 -2.23 -13.09 14.40
CA ASP A 207 -3.47 -12.32 14.26
C ASP A 207 -4.12 -12.05 15.62
N ALA A 208 -4.12 -13.04 16.52
CA ALA A 208 -4.60 -12.86 17.89
C ALA A 208 -3.75 -11.85 18.68
N LEU A 209 -2.41 -11.90 18.52
CA LEU A 209 -1.51 -10.92 19.10
C LEU A 209 -1.73 -9.52 18.50
N ASP A 210 -1.94 -9.43 17.19
CA ASP A 210 -2.22 -8.16 16.50
C ASP A 210 -3.54 -7.53 16.96
N GLU A 211 -4.52 -8.34 17.37
CA GLU A 211 -5.79 -7.90 17.94
C GLU A 211 -5.66 -7.49 19.42
N GLU A 212 -4.90 -8.23 20.24
CA GLU A 212 -4.56 -7.87 21.63
C GLU A 212 -3.90 -6.49 21.71
N TYR A 213 -3.09 -6.16 20.70
CA TYR A 213 -2.30 -4.93 20.62
C TYR A 213 -2.78 -3.96 19.54
N LYS A 214 -4.04 -4.01 19.13
CA LYS A 214 -4.57 -3.13 18.07
C LYS A 214 -4.48 -1.63 18.36
N ASP A 215 -4.32 -1.25 19.63
CA ASP A 215 -4.34 0.13 20.10
C ASP A 215 -2.95 0.81 20.14
N ILE A 216 -1.85 0.05 19.96
CA ILE A 216 -0.53 0.64 19.72
C ILE A 216 -0.38 0.97 18.23
N ALA A 217 0.00 2.22 17.93
CA ALA A 217 0.16 2.69 16.57
C ALA A 217 1.23 1.85 15.84
N ARG A 218 0.79 1.09 14.84
CA ARG A 218 1.56 0.07 14.10
C ARG A 218 2.68 0.65 13.24
N THR A 219 3.65 1.33 13.84
CA THR A 219 4.94 1.55 13.18
C THR A 219 5.69 0.23 13.29
N PRO A 220 6.01 -0.46 12.17
CA PRO A 220 6.73 -1.72 12.23
C PRO A 220 8.07 -1.46 12.94
N SER A 221 8.26 -2.05 14.12
CA SER A 221 9.56 -2.07 14.79
C SER A 221 10.36 -3.17 14.15
N PHE A 222 11.44 -2.79 13.51
CA PHE A 222 12.38 -3.73 12.90
C PHE A 222 13.40 -4.26 13.91
N TRP A 223 13.08 -4.19 15.21
CA TRP A 223 13.99 -4.61 16.26
C TRP A 223 14.15 -6.14 16.21
N GLY A 224 15.40 -6.60 16.08
CA GLY A 224 15.71 -8.03 15.93
C GLY A 224 15.67 -8.57 14.49
N TRP A 225 15.15 -7.81 13.53
CA TRP A 225 15.09 -8.22 12.13
C TRP A 225 16.43 -8.01 11.43
N THR A 226 16.81 -8.96 10.57
CA THR A 226 17.94 -8.82 9.66
C THR A 226 17.61 -7.80 8.55
N PRO A 227 18.62 -7.15 7.93
CA PRO A 227 18.38 -6.26 6.79
C PRO A 227 17.58 -6.92 5.65
N SER A 228 17.75 -8.23 5.43
CA SER A 228 17.02 -8.99 4.39
C SER A 228 15.54 -9.17 4.73
N GLU A 229 15.20 -9.39 6.01
CA GLU A 229 13.81 -9.48 6.46
C GLU A 229 13.13 -8.12 6.38
N ILE A 230 13.85 -7.05 6.74
CA ILE A 230 13.36 -5.67 6.61
C ILE A 230 13.08 -5.36 5.14
N GLU A 231 14.02 -5.69 4.23
CA GLU A 231 13.83 -5.51 2.80
C GLU A 231 12.66 -6.35 2.27
N THR A 232 12.56 -7.62 2.68
CA THR A 232 11.47 -8.52 2.29
C THR A 232 10.12 -7.98 2.74
N TYR A 233 9.99 -7.50 3.97
CA TYR A 233 8.74 -6.94 4.45
C TYR A 233 8.33 -5.69 3.69
N TYR A 234 9.25 -4.75 3.46
CA TYR A 234 8.89 -3.58 2.69
C TYR A 234 8.63 -3.91 1.22
N GLU A 235 9.32 -4.91 0.66
CA GLU A 235 9.05 -5.45 -0.66
C GLU A 235 7.64 -6.07 -0.72
N ASP A 236 7.25 -6.86 0.28
CA ASP A 236 5.91 -7.44 0.40
C ASP A 236 4.84 -6.36 0.55
N GLN A 237 5.02 -5.39 1.44
CA GLN A 237 4.06 -4.28 1.61
C GLN A 237 3.90 -3.45 0.32
N ALA A 238 4.98 -3.28 -0.45
CA ALA A 238 4.94 -2.53 -1.69
C ALA A 238 4.38 -3.35 -2.86
N LEU A 239 4.72 -4.63 -2.96
CA LEU A 239 4.38 -5.49 -4.10
C LEU A 239 3.07 -6.25 -3.91
N ARG A 240 2.62 -6.53 -2.68
CA ARG A 240 1.34 -7.21 -2.44
C ARG A 240 0.15 -6.54 -3.13
N PRO A 241 -0.12 -5.22 -2.93
CA PRO A 241 -1.25 -4.58 -3.63
C PRO A 241 -1.05 -4.52 -5.15
N VAL A 242 0.20 -4.51 -5.62
CA VAL A 242 0.52 -4.55 -7.06
C VAL A 242 0.28 -5.95 -7.63
N ALA A 243 0.61 -7.01 -6.89
CA ALA A 243 0.31 -8.38 -7.26
C ALA A 243 -1.20 -8.64 -7.22
N GLU A 244 -1.90 -8.19 -6.18
CA GLU A 244 -3.37 -8.24 -6.11
C GLU A 244 -4.00 -7.54 -7.31
N ALA A 245 -3.53 -6.34 -7.67
CA ALA A 245 -3.97 -5.64 -8.87
C ALA A 245 -3.65 -6.42 -10.16
N TYR A 246 -2.49 -7.08 -10.23
CA TYR A 246 -2.12 -7.94 -11.36
C TYR A 246 -3.08 -9.14 -11.50
N TYR A 247 -3.45 -9.78 -10.40
CA TYR A 247 -4.42 -10.87 -10.37
C TYR A 247 -5.86 -10.38 -10.58
N ALA A 248 -6.16 -9.12 -10.25
CA ALA A 248 -7.46 -8.50 -10.51
C ALA A 248 -7.69 -8.13 -11.99
N ILE A 249 -6.65 -8.18 -12.83
CA ILE A 249 -6.81 -8.11 -14.28
C ILE A 249 -7.45 -9.43 -14.73
N GLN A 250 -8.76 -9.37 -14.94
CA GLN A 250 -9.58 -10.51 -15.32
C GLN A 250 -9.91 -10.44 -16.82
N PRO A 251 -9.91 -11.57 -17.55
CA PRO A 251 -10.25 -11.59 -18.98
C PRO A 251 -11.55 -10.86 -19.32
N GLU A 252 -12.54 -10.94 -18.45
CA GLU A 252 -13.89 -10.37 -18.61
C GLU A 252 -13.87 -8.83 -18.69
N GLN A 253 -12.83 -8.17 -18.18
CA GLN A 253 -12.66 -6.72 -18.28
C GLN A 253 -12.29 -6.25 -19.70
N PHE A 254 -11.90 -7.18 -20.57
CA PHE A 254 -11.43 -6.90 -21.93
C PHE A 254 -12.43 -7.39 -22.97
N ARG A 255 -13.73 -7.37 -22.64
CA ARG A 255 -14.78 -7.63 -23.62
C ARG A 255 -14.90 -6.47 -24.60
N ASP A 256 -14.99 -6.78 -25.89
CA ASP A 256 -15.29 -5.81 -26.94
C ASP A 256 -16.77 -5.37 -26.87
N LYS A 257 -17.21 -4.56 -27.84
CA LYS A 257 -18.60 -4.05 -27.87
C LYS A 257 -19.62 -5.18 -28.06
N GLU A 258 -19.15 -6.30 -28.59
CA GLU A 258 -19.89 -7.51 -28.90
C GLU A 258 -19.85 -8.51 -27.73
N GLY A 259 -19.20 -8.16 -26.61
CA GLY A 259 -19.12 -8.99 -25.41
C GLY A 259 -18.08 -10.10 -25.48
N LYS A 260 -17.27 -10.19 -26.56
CA LYS A 260 -16.22 -11.20 -26.73
C LYS A 260 -14.93 -10.74 -26.07
N ILE A 261 -14.26 -11.64 -25.37
CA ILE A 261 -13.00 -11.32 -24.69
C ILE A 261 -11.88 -11.09 -25.73
N ASP A 262 -11.36 -9.87 -25.81
CA ASP A 262 -10.13 -9.56 -26.55
C ASP A 262 -8.92 -10.05 -25.73
N TRP A 263 -8.56 -11.32 -25.94
CA TRP A 263 -7.36 -11.93 -25.35
C TRP A 263 -6.08 -11.19 -25.68
N GLY A 264 -6.00 -10.57 -26.86
CA GLY A 264 -4.86 -9.75 -27.25
C GLY A 264 -4.76 -8.54 -26.32
N ALA A 265 -5.86 -7.84 -26.08
CA ALA A 265 -5.90 -6.72 -25.15
C ALA A 265 -5.63 -7.15 -23.70
N PHE A 266 -6.23 -8.26 -23.25
CA PHE A 266 -5.98 -8.82 -21.92
C PHE A 266 -4.49 -9.14 -21.69
N TYR A 267 -3.86 -9.88 -22.60
CA TYR A 267 -2.44 -10.22 -22.47
C TYR A 267 -1.54 -8.99 -22.62
N ARG A 268 -1.84 -8.07 -23.55
CA ARG A 268 -1.13 -6.78 -23.63
C ARG A 268 -1.26 -5.98 -22.35
N ALA A 269 -2.42 -5.95 -21.70
CA ALA A 269 -2.63 -5.25 -20.45
C ALA A 269 -1.84 -5.90 -19.30
N ARG A 270 -1.81 -7.24 -19.22
CA ARG A 270 -0.97 -7.94 -18.23
C ARG A 270 0.51 -7.74 -18.47
N ASP A 271 0.97 -7.79 -19.71
CA ASP A 271 2.38 -7.53 -20.05
C ASP A 271 2.74 -6.06 -19.80
N GLU A 272 1.86 -5.12 -20.15
CA GLU A 272 2.01 -3.71 -19.83
C GLU A 272 2.06 -3.50 -18.31
N PHE A 273 1.26 -4.23 -17.54
CA PHE A 273 1.30 -4.23 -16.08
C PHE A 273 2.65 -4.69 -15.55
N LEU A 274 3.15 -5.84 -16.01
CA LEU A 274 4.44 -6.37 -15.58
C LEU A 274 5.60 -5.46 -16.01
N ASN A 275 5.53 -4.86 -17.20
CA ASN A 275 6.57 -3.99 -17.73
C ASN A 275 6.53 -2.59 -17.10
N ASN A 276 5.36 -2.12 -16.66
CA ASN A 276 5.15 -0.80 -16.07
C ASN A 276 4.31 -0.87 -14.78
N PRO A 277 4.72 -1.60 -13.73
CA PRO A 277 3.91 -1.73 -12.51
C PRO A 277 3.65 -0.36 -11.84
N LYS A 278 4.55 0.61 -12.08
CA LYS A 278 4.37 2.02 -11.69
C LYS A 278 3.18 2.72 -12.33
N LYS A 279 2.83 2.38 -13.58
CA LYS A 279 1.70 2.97 -14.30
C LYS A 279 0.37 2.57 -13.67
N TRP A 280 0.34 1.45 -12.95
CA TRP A 280 -0.89 0.90 -12.37
C TRP A 280 -1.10 1.26 -10.90
N LEU A 281 -0.09 1.84 -10.25
CA LEU A 281 -0.21 2.46 -8.93
C LEU A 281 -1.26 3.58 -8.80
N PRO A 282 -1.58 4.42 -9.79
CA PRO A 282 -2.62 5.43 -9.67
C PRO A 282 -4.02 4.84 -9.41
N TYR A 283 -4.24 3.57 -9.75
CA TYR A 283 -5.47 2.84 -9.41
C TYR A 283 -5.48 2.34 -7.96
N LEU A 284 -4.32 2.24 -7.32
CA LEU A 284 -4.18 2.13 -5.86
C LEU A 284 -4.24 3.57 -5.32
N ASP A 285 -5.43 4.02 -4.91
CA ASP A 285 -5.64 5.38 -4.41
C ASP A 285 -4.48 5.80 -3.46
N LYS A 286 -3.98 7.04 -3.60
CA LYS A 286 -3.03 7.59 -2.63
C LYS A 286 -3.59 7.56 -1.21
N SER A 287 -4.92 7.56 -1.06
CA SER A 287 -5.61 7.28 0.20
C SER A 287 -5.40 5.82 0.62
N ALA A 288 -5.62 4.83 -0.25
CA ALA A 288 -5.37 3.41 0.01
C ALA A 288 -3.90 3.13 0.41
N LEU A 289 -2.93 3.73 -0.29
CA LEU A 289 -1.52 3.64 0.11
C LEU A 289 -1.26 4.30 1.49
N ARG A 290 -1.96 5.39 1.83
CA ARG A 290 -1.86 6.02 3.16
C ARG A 290 -2.58 5.23 4.25
N GLU A 291 -3.70 4.59 3.94
CA GLU A 291 -4.47 3.71 4.82
C GLU A 291 -3.68 2.43 5.11
N MET A 292 -2.92 1.93 4.13
CA MET A 292 -1.91 0.87 4.30
C MET A 292 -0.67 1.34 5.09
N GLY A 293 -0.68 2.54 5.68
CA GLY A 293 0.40 3.06 6.52
C GLY A 293 1.62 3.57 5.76
N ILE A 294 1.61 3.60 4.42
CA ILE A 294 2.73 4.04 3.60
C ILE A 294 2.72 5.59 3.52
N LYS A 295 3.28 6.25 4.54
CA LYS A 295 3.42 7.72 4.61
C LYS A 295 4.81 8.17 4.14
N GLY A 296 4.92 8.86 3.00
CA GLY A 296 6.15 9.56 2.59
C GLY A 296 6.37 9.69 1.08
N LYS A 297 7.46 10.38 0.67
CA LYS A 297 8.03 10.28 -0.68
C LYS A 297 8.61 8.87 -0.81
N ILE A 298 7.79 7.92 -1.24
CA ILE A 298 8.11 6.50 -1.27
C ILE A 298 9.41 6.25 -2.06
N PRO A 299 10.55 5.95 -1.39
CA PRO A 299 11.76 5.49 -2.09
C PRO A 299 11.50 4.14 -2.78
N GLN A 300 10.46 3.41 -2.33
CA GLN A 300 10.06 2.07 -2.75
C GLN A 300 9.43 2.02 -4.15
N LEU A 301 9.11 3.16 -4.79
CA LEU A 301 8.67 3.16 -6.20
C LEU A 301 9.80 2.62 -7.09
N SER A 302 11.05 2.89 -6.73
CA SER A 302 12.21 2.31 -7.43
C SER A 302 12.25 0.78 -7.36
N TRP A 303 11.59 0.17 -6.36
CA TRP A 303 11.52 -1.27 -6.19
C TRP A 303 10.43 -1.94 -7.02
N LEU A 304 9.49 -1.17 -7.56
CA LEU A 304 8.48 -1.66 -8.50
C LEU A 304 9.11 -1.83 -9.88
N THR A 305 9.95 -2.84 -9.98
CA THR A 305 10.53 -3.34 -11.22
C THR A 305 9.87 -4.66 -11.57
N ARG A 306 9.82 -4.98 -12.86
CA ARG A 306 9.34 -6.28 -13.34
C ARG A 306 10.02 -7.43 -12.60
N ALA A 307 11.35 -7.39 -12.49
CA ALA A 307 12.13 -8.45 -11.85
C ALA A 307 11.79 -8.66 -10.36
N ARG A 308 11.56 -7.58 -9.61
CA ARG A 308 11.14 -7.69 -8.19
C ARG A 308 9.70 -8.18 -8.06
N LEU A 309 8.78 -7.72 -8.92
CA LEU A 309 7.42 -8.23 -8.96
C LEU A 309 7.39 -9.72 -9.33
N GLU A 310 8.12 -10.13 -10.37
CA GLU A 310 8.24 -11.54 -10.75
C GLU A 310 8.85 -12.39 -9.63
N ARG A 311 9.88 -11.89 -8.94
CA ARG A 311 10.44 -12.55 -7.75
C ARG A 311 9.41 -12.66 -6.62
N TYR A 312 8.66 -11.60 -6.34
CA TYR A 312 7.58 -11.62 -5.34
C TYR A 312 6.51 -12.63 -5.72
N LEU A 313 6.06 -12.64 -6.97
CA LEU A 313 5.08 -13.60 -7.46
C LEU A 313 5.63 -15.02 -7.30
N ARG A 314 6.87 -15.28 -7.70
CA ARG A 314 7.48 -16.62 -7.54
C ARG A 314 7.57 -17.06 -6.08
N ARG A 315 7.97 -16.16 -5.18
CA ARG A 315 8.00 -16.42 -3.73
C ARG A 315 6.62 -16.75 -3.17
N ASN A 316 5.55 -16.26 -3.77
CA ASN A 316 4.18 -16.46 -3.28
C ASN A 316 3.39 -17.53 -4.05
N ASP A 317 3.77 -17.89 -5.28
CA ASP A 317 3.06 -18.90 -6.08
C ASP A 317 3.05 -20.24 -5.33
N ASP A 318 1.91 -20.90 -5.27
CA ASP A 318 1.81 -22.29 -4.81
C ASP A 318 2.31 -23.30 -5.89
N PRO A 319 2.43 -24.61 -5.58
CA PRO A 319 2.87 -25.58 -6.58
C PRO A 319 2.03 -25.60 -7.87
N LYS A 320 0.71 -25.37 -7.83
CA LYS A 320 -0.14 -25.39 -9.03
C LYS A 320 0.03 -24.11 -9.84
N GLU A 321 0.14 -22.97 -9.17
CA GLU A 321 0.43 -21.69 -9.83
C GLU A 321 1.81 -21.70 -10.49
N ALA A 322 2.81 -22.28 -9.81
CA ALA A 322 4.15 -22.48 -10.34
C ALA A 322 4.16 -23.39 -11.57
N LEU A 323 3.42 -24.51 -11.51
CA LEU A 323 3.23 -25.40 -12.64
C LEU A 323 2.62 -24.66 -13.84
N TRP A 324 1.55 -23.90 -13.61
CA TRP A 324 0.89 -23.15 -14.67
C TRP A 324 1.80 -22.08 -15.27
N ARG A 325 2.58 -21.37 -14.45
CA ARG A 325 3.57 -20.39 -14.92
C ARG A 325 4.63 -21.05 -15.79
N VAL A 326 5.22 -22.14 -15.33
CA VAL A 326 6.21 -22.91 -16.10
C VAL A 326 5.61 -23.42 -17.41
N TYR A 327 4.38 -23.94 -17.38
CA TYR A 327 3.70 -24.39 -18.59
C TYR A 327 3.48 -23.23 -19.57
N LYS A 328 3.04 -22.08 -19.07
CA LYS A 328 2.84 -20.89 -19.88
C LYS A 328 4.14 -20.37 -20.50
N GLU A 329 5.19 -20.24 -19.70
CA GLU A 329 6.47 -19.69 -20.15
C GLU A 329 7.23 -20.61 -21.10
N THR A 330 7.07 -21.93 -20.94
CA THR A 330 7.89 -22.90 -21.66
C THR A 330 7.18 -23.67 -22.77
N VAL A 331 5.84 -23.63 -22.81
CA VAL A 331 5.03 -24.28 -23.85
C VAL A 331 4.13 -23.27 -24.54
N ILE A 332 3.23 -22.59 -23.81
CA ILE A 332 2.20 -21.76 -24.42
C ILE A 332 2.81 -20.54 -25.13
N ASN A 333 3.59 -19.73 -24.42
CA ASN A 333 4.15 -18.48 -24.96
C ASN A 333 5.10 -18.73 -26.15
N PRO A 334 6.06 -19.68 -26.08
CA PRO A 334 6.92 -19.97 -27.22
C PRO A 334 6.13 -20.47 -28.44
N ALA A 335 5.15 -21.35 -28.23
CA ALA A 335 4.34 -21.88 -29.32
C ALA A 335 3.46 -20.81 -29.97
N GLN A 336 2.82 -19.95 -29.17
CA GLN A 336 2.05 -18.82 -29.68
C GLN A 336 2.94 -17.84 -30.43
N LYS A 337 4.12 -17.51 -29.90
CA LYS A 337 5.07 -16.61 -30.57
C LYS A 337 5.51 -17.17 -31.93
N ALA A 338 5.85 -18.46 -32.01
CA ALA A 338 6.23 -19.12 -33.25
C ALA A 338 5.06 -19.15 -34.25
N MET A 339 3.87 -19.52 -33.77
CA MET A 339 2.64 -19.55 -34.56
C MET A 339 2.31 -18.18 -35.16
N PHE A 340 2.36 -17.11 -34.36
CA PHE A 340 2.06 -15.76 -34.86
C PHE A 340 3.14 -15.22 -35.81
N ALA A 341 4.41 -15.56 -35.59
CA ALA A 341 5.48 -15.18 -36.50
C ALA A 341 5.33 -15.86 -37.88
N GLU A 342 4.97 -17.14 -37.91
CA GLU A 342 4.73 -17.88 -39.16
C GLU A 342 3.41 -17.47 -39.83
N ALA A 343 2.46 -16.93 -39.07
CA ALA A 343 1.19 -16.42 -39.59
C ALA A 343 1.30 -15.04 -40.25
N GLU A 344 2.41 -14.33 -40.08
CA GLU A 344 2.62 -13.01 -40.66
C GLU A 344 2.63 -13.10 -42.19
N GLY A 345 1.81 -12.28 -42.86
CA GLY A 345 1.66 -12.30 -44.32
C GLY A 345 0.73 -13.39 -44.89
N LEU A 346 0.34 -14.41 -44.11
CA LEU A 346 -0.63 -15.42 -44.55
C LEU A 346 -2.05 -14.86 -44.68
N SER A 347 -2.81 -15.38 -45.65
CA SER A 347 -4.25 -15.11 -45.77
C SER A 347 -5.03 -15.73 -44.61
N GLY A 348 -6.29 -15.31 -44.42
CA GLY A 348 -7.12 -15.83 -43.33
C GLY A 348 -7.34 -17.35 -43.35
N ALA A 349 -7.35 -17.98 -44.54
CA ALA A 349 -7.48 -19.43 -44.67
C ALA A 349 -6.17 -20.15 -44.30
N GLU A 350 -5.04 -19.68 -44.82
CA GLU A 350 -3.71 -20.23 -44.52
C GLU A 350 -3.37 -20.07 -43.03
N ARG A 351 -3.73 -18.94 -42.42
CA ARG A 351 -3.58 -18.75 -40.96
C ARG A 351 -4.39 -19.75 -40.15
N ALA A 352 -5.62 -20.05 -40.58
CA ALA A 352 -6.46 -21.00 -39.87
C ALA A 352 -5.86 -22.41 -39.92
N GLU A 353 -5.38 -22.84 -41.09
CA GLU A 353 -4.70 -24.13 -41.27
C GLU A 353 -3.40 -24.20 -40.45
N LEU A 354 -2.60 -23.13 -40.47
CA LEU A 354 -1.39 -23.02 -39.65
C LEU A 354 -1.73 -23.14 -38.16
N PHE A 355 -2.75 -22.43 -37.69
CA PHE A 355 -3.17 -22.44 -36.30
C PHE A 355 -3.63 -23.85 -35.89
N ASP A 356 -4.44 -24.53 -36.69
CA ASP A 356 -4.87 -25.90 -36.42
C ASP A 356 -3.69 -26.88 -36.35
N LYS A 357 -2.69 -26.72 -37.22
CA LYS A 357 -1.43 -27.46 -37.18
C LYS A 357 -0.69 -27.24 -35.85
N TYR A 358 -0.53 -26.00 -35.41
CA TYR A 358 0.10 -25.70 -34.12
C TYR A 358 -0.72 -26.25 -32.96
N TYR A 359 -2.04 -26.05 -32.96
CA TYR A 359 -2.90 -26.56 -31.90
C TYR A 359 -2.83 -28.08 -31.75
N SER A 360 -2.65 -28.80 -32.85
CA SER A 360 -2.49 -30.26 -32.88
C SER A 360 -1.11 -30.72 -32.40
N ASN A 361 -0.05 -29.92 -32.62
CA ASN A 361 1.33 -30.25 -32.22
C ASN A 361 1.60 -30.09 -30.72
N TYR A 362 0.70 -29.46 -29.98
CA TYR A 362 0.83 -29.24 -28.54
C TYR A 362 -0.38 -29.84 -27.81
N PRO A 363 -0.47 -31.19 -27.75
CA PRO A 363 -1.53 -31.89 -27.03
C PRO A 363 -1.42 -31.65 -25.51
N ALA A 364 -2.42 -32.14 -24.79
CA ALA A 364 -2.39 -32.17 -23.33
C ALA A 364 -1.19 -32.99 -22.83
N ARG A 365 -0.59 -32.58 -21.72
CA ARG A 365 0.62 -33.21 -21.17
C ARG A 365 0.47 -33.44 -19.66
N PRO A 366 0.99 -34.55 -19.12
CA PRO A 366 1.00 -34.76 -17.68
C PRO A 366 1.87 -33.68 -17.01
N ALA A 367 1.40 -33.13 -15.89
CA ALA A 367 2.09 -32.09 -15.14
C ALA A 367 3.47 -32.53 -14.61
N THR A 368 3.65 -33.85 -14.41
CA THR A 368 4.92 -34.44 -13.96
C THR A 368 6.09 -34.19 -14.90
N GLU A 369 5.84 -33.99 -16.22
CA GLU A 369 6.88 -33.60 -17.19
C GLU A 369 7.54 -32.24 -16.87
N PHE A 370 6.88 -31.40 -16.07
CA PHE A 370 7.32 -30.04 -15.79
C PHE A 370 8.02 -29.87 -14.44
N ILE A 371 8.12 -30.92 -13.62
CA ILE A 371 8.67 -30.84 -12.26
C ILE A 371 10.08 -30.25 -12.25
N THR A 372 10.99 -30.78 -13.09
CA THR A 372 12.38 -30.29 -13.15
C THR A 372 12.45 -28.80 -13.51
N ARG A 373 11.54 -28.31 -14.35
CA ARG A 373 11.46 -26.89 -14.72
C ARG A 373 10.88 -26.03 -13.59
N VAL A 374 9.89 -26.55 -12.86
CA VAL A 374 9.37 -25.90 -11.64
C VAL A 374 10.49 -25.76 -10.61
N LEU A 375 11.22 -26.84 -10.32
CA LEU A 375 12.36 -26.79 -9.39
C LEU A 375 13.43 -25.79 -9.82
N ALA A 376 13.73 -25.71 -11.13
CA ALA A 376 14.69 -24.76 -11.66
C ALA A 376 14.22 -23.30 -11.60
N MET A 377 12.91 -23.05 -11.76
CA MET A 377 12.33 -21.70 -11.76
C MET A 377 12.01 -21.18 -10.35
N TYR A 378 11.87 -22.08 -9.37
CA TYR A 378 11.50 -21.81 -7.98
C TYR A 378 12.51 -22.38 -6.97
N PRO A 379 13.82 -22.11 -7.10
CA PRO A 379 14.84 -22.70 -6.23
C PRO A 379 14.66 -22.32 -4.75
N GLU A 380 14.11 -21.13 -4.47
CA GLU A 380 13.89 -20.63 -3.11
C GLU A 380 12.76 -21.32 -2.34
N LYS A 381 11.90 -22.09 -3.04
CA LYS A 381 10.76 -22.76 -2.41
C LYS A 381 11.14 -23.98 -1.59
N GLY A 382 12.33 -24.54 -1.84
CA GLY A 382 12.78 -25.77 -1.18
C GLY A 382 11.90 -27.00 -1.50
N TRP A 383 11.10 -26.95 -2.56
CA TRP A 383 10.34 -28.10 -3.02
C TRP A 383 11.28 -29.20 -3.53
N THR A 384 10.87 -30.44 -3.33
CA THR A 384 11.57 -31.63 -3.82
C THR A 384 10.83 -32.20 -5.03
N TYR A 385 11.53 -33.01 -5.82
CA TYR A 385 10.92 -33.71 -6.96
C TYR A 385 9.73 -34.57 -6.50
N ASP A 386 9.91 -35.36 -5.45
CA ASP A 386 8.89 -36.29 -4.96
C ASP A 386 7.63 -35.59 -4.46
N GLN A 387 7.78 -34.45 -3.78
CA GLN A 387 6.64 -33.60 -3.39
C GLN A 387 5.83 -33.14 -4.59
N LEU A 388 6.51 -32.60 -5.61
CA LEU A 388 5.83 -32.11 -6.80
C LEU A 388 5.25 -33.26 -7.62
N ALA A 389 5.92 -34.43 -7.66
CA ALA A 389 5.40 -35.63 -8.29
C ALA A 389 4.10 -36.11 -7.65
N GLU A 390 4.01 -36.10 -6.33
CA GLU A 390 2.77 -36.42 -5.60
C GLU A 390 1.65 -35.40 -5.94
N ILE A 391 1.96 -34.11 -5.86
CA ILE A 391 0.97 -33.04 -6.10
C ILE A 391 0.48 -33.04 -7.57
N TYR A 392 1.36 -33.37 -8.50
CA TYR A 392 1.10 -33.31 -9.94
C TYR A 392 0.64 -34.64 -10.55
N ARG A 393 0.60 -35.74 -9.77
CA ARG A 393 0.31 -37.10 -10.27
C ARG A 393 -0.93 -37.16 -11.15
N ASP A 394 -2.01 -36.49 -10.72
CA ASP A 394 -3.31 -36.55 -11.38
C ASP A 394 -3.64 -35.28 -12.18
N ILE A 395 -2.66 -34.40 -12.38
CA ILE A 395 -2.86 -33.14 -13.11
C ILE A 395 -2.42 -33.32 -14.56
N THR A 396 -3.35 -33.17 -15.48
CA THR A 396 -3.06 -33.04 -16.91
C THR A 396 -3.19 -31.58 -17.33
N LEU A 397 -2.11 -31.02 -17.88
CA LEU A 397 -2.11 -29.67 -18.40
C LEU A 397 -2.79 -29.65 -19.78
N PRO A 398 -3.70 -28.69 -20.03
CA PRO A 398 -4.49 -28.62 -21.26
C PRO A 398 -3.59 -28.33 -22.46
N GLY A 399 -3.82 -29.00 -23.58
CA GLY A 399 -3.12 -28.68 -24.84
C GLY A 399 -3.46 -27.28 -25.35
N LEU A 400 -2.69 -26.74 -26.30
CA LEU A 400 -2.90 -25.37 -26.80
C LEU A 400 -4.32 -25.15 -27.36
N LYS A 401 -4.92 -26.17 -28.00
CA LYS A 401 -6.32 -26.09 -28.48
C LYS A 401 -7.28 -25.83 -27.33
N GLU A 402 -7.09 -26.52 -26.21
CA GLU A 402 -7.93 -26.39 -25.03
C GLU A 402 -7.64 -25.08 -24.29
N VAL A 403 -6.38 -24.64 -24.19
CA VAL A 403 -6.02 -23.31 -23.65
C VAL A 403 -6.73 -22.21 -24.44
N ARG A 404 -6.74 -22.29 -25.78
CA ARG A 404 -7.49 -21.37 -26.64
C ARG A 404 -8.99 -21.43 -26.34
N ARG A 405 -9.57 -22.63 -26.24
CA ARG A 405 -11.00 -22.82 -25.93
C ARG A 405 -11.38 -22.26 -24.56
N ARG A 406 -10.54 -22.45 -23.54
CA ARG A 406 -10.74 -21.88 -22.19
C ARG A 406 -10.77 -20.37 -22.22
N GLY A 407 -10.07 -19.75 -23.18
CA GLY A 407 -10.16 -18.32 -23.40
C GLY A 407 -11.44 -17.89 -24.12
N MET A 408 -11.96 -18.68 -25.05
CA MET A 408 -13.17 -18.28 -25.78
C MET A 408 -14.35 -18.02 -24.83
N SER A 409 -15.15 -16.99 -25.17
CA SER A 409 -16.44 -16.78 -24.53
C SER A 409 -17.30 -18.05 -24.69
N PRO A 410 -18.24 -18.33 -23.76
CA PRO A 410 -19.12 -19.49 -23.88
C PRO A 410 -19.78 -19.60 -25.27
N ARG A 411 -20.26 -18.47 -25.79
CA ARG A 411 -20.86 -18.33 -27.12
C ARG A 411 -19.88 -18.63 -28.26
N ASP A 412 -18.68 -18.04 -28.23
CA ASP A 412 -17.66 -18.31 -29.27
C ASP A 412 -17.22 -19.78 -29.27
N ARG A 413 -17.16 -20.40 -28.08
CA ARG A 413 -16.86 -21.83 -27.94
C ARG A 413 -17.97 -22.67 -28.56
N ALA A 414 -19.24 -22.38 -28.26
CA ALA A 414 -20.39 -23.02 -28.88
C ALA A 414 -20.37 -22.92 -30.42
N ILE A 415 -20.06 -21.73 -30.96
CA ILE A 415 -19.90 -21.52 -32.40
C ILE A 415 -18.76 -22.35 -32.97
N SER A 416 -17.60 -22.36 -32.29
CA SER A 416 -16.44 -23.16 -32.70
C SER A 416 -16.78 -24.65 -32.71
N ASP A 417 -17.47 -25.14 -31.69
CA ASP A 417 -17.83 -26.56 -31.52
C ASP A 417 -18.82 -27.01 -32.59
N LEU A 418 -19.85 -26.20 -32.85
CA LEU A 418 -20.81 -26.45 -33.91
C LEU A 418 -20.14 -26.41 -35.30
N TRP A 419 -19.17 -25.52 -35.50
CA TRP A 419 -18.41 -25.44 -36.75
C TRP A 419 -17.52 -26.67 -36.95
N GLU A 420 -16.78 -27.08 -35.93
CA GLU A 420 -15.95 -28.28 -35.95
C GLU A 420 -16.79 -29.54 -36.23
N PHE A 421 -17.92 -29.70 -35.54
CA PHE A 421 -18.88 -30.77 -35.78
C PHE A 421 -19.37 -30.75 -37.23
N TYR A 422 -19.85 -29.60 -37.70
CA TYR A 422 -20.35 -29.44 -39.06
C TYR A 422 -19.28 -29.82 -40.09
N MET A 423 -18.03 -29.40 -39.88
CA MET A 423 -16.93 -29.68 -40.81
C MET A 423 -16.49 -31.13 -40.80
N ALA A 424 -16.66 -31.86 -39.69
CA ALA A 424 -16.39 -33.29 -39.59
C ALA A 424 -17.44 -34.16 -40.30
N LEU A 425 -18.64 -33.64 -40.57
CA LEU A 425 -19.69 -34.40 -41.26
C LEU A 425 -19.29 -34.76 -42.71
N PRO A 426 -19.61 -35.99 -43.18
CA PRO A 426 -19.56 -36.36 -44.59
C PRO A 426 -20.40 -35.42 -45.47
N ALA A 427 -20.09 -35.34 -46.77
CA ALA A 427 -20.76 -34.42 -47.69
C ALA A 427 -22.30 -34.60 -47.73
N LEU A 428 -22.77 -35.85 -47.67
CA LEU A 428 -24.20 -36.17 -47.64
C LEU A 428 -24.86 -35.66 -46.35
N ASP A 429 -24.22 -35.87 -45.21
CA ASP A 429 -24.74 -35.45 -43.90
C ASP A 429 -24.70 -33.94 -43.73
N LYS A 430 -23.67 -33.25 -44.26
CA LYS A 430 -23.67 -31.78 -44.36
C LYS A 430 -24.87 -31.24 -45.12
N LYS A 431 -25.30 -31.91 -46.19
CA LYS A 431 -26.49 -31.52 -46.97
C LYS A 431 -27.78 -31.73 -46.16
N ARG A 432 -27.90 -32.87 -45.46
CA ARG A 432 -29.03 -33.16 -44.57
C ARG A 432 -29.10 -32.18 -43.40
N PHE A 433 -27.98 -31.92 -42.74
CA PHE A 433 -27.85 -30.99 -41.62
C PHE A 433 -28.24 -29.57 -42.01
N LYS A 434 -27.74 -29.08 -43.15
CA LYS A 434 -28.13 -27.77 -43.72
C LYS A 434 -29.62 -27.67 -44.03
N LYS A 435 -30.22 -28.74 -44.54
CA LYS A 435 -31.66 -28.79 -44.84
C LYS A 435 -32.48 -28.78 -43.55
N ALA A 436 -32.05 -29.50 -42.52
CA ALA A 436 -32.76 -29.60 -41.26
C ALA A 436 -32.74 -28.31 -40.44
N LEU A 437 -31.59 -27.61 -40.39
CA LEU A 437 -31.46 -26.34 -39.65
C LEU A 437 -31.95 -25.11 -40.43
N GLY A 438 -32.33 -25.28 -41.69
CA GLY A 438 -32.93 -24.24 -42.52
C GLY A 438 -31.97 -23.17 -43.05
N ASP A 439 -32.56 -22.17 -43.72
CA ASP A 439 -31.82 -21.15 -44.48
C ASP A 439 -31.03 -20.19 -43.59
N ARG A 440 -31.49 -19.92 -42.37
CA ARG A 440 -30.77 -19.07 -41.41
C ARG A 440 -29.42 -19.68 -41.04
N PHE A 441 -29.36 -20.98 -40.73
CA PHE A 441 -28.09 -21.67 -40.50
C PHE A 441 -27.18 -21.61 -41.72
N GLN A 442 -27.71 -21.87 -42.92
CA GLN A 442 -26.91 -21.79 -44.15
C GLN A 442 -26.35 -20.40 -44.40
N ARG A 443 -27.16 -19.35 -44.22
CA ARG A 443 -26.78 -17.96 -44.46
C ARG A 443 -25.84 -17.42 -43.39
N LEU A 444 -26.22 -17.53 -42.11
CA LEU A 444 -25.53 -16.91 -40.98
C LEU A 444 -24.34 -17.74 -40.48
N PHE A 445 -24.37 -19.07 -40.63
CA PHE A 445 -23.33 -19.95 -40.10
C PHE A 445 -22.40 -20.48 -41.20
N VAL A 446 -22.95 -21.07 -42.28
CA VAL A 446 -22.14 -21.82 -43.28
C VAL A 446 -21.56 -20.96 -44.39
N ASN A 447 -22.35 -20.05 -44.96
CA ASN A 447 -21.98 -19.35 -46.19
C ASN A 447 -20.96 -18.24 -45.91
N LYS A 448 -19.72 -18.43 -46.39
CA LYS A 448 -18.60 -17.49 -46.22
C LYS A 448 -18.92 -16.02 -46.58
N LYS A 449 -19.82 -15.75 -47.54
CA LYS A 449 -20.17 -14.39 -47.96
C LYS A 449 -21.20 -13.70 -47.05
N THR A 450 -22.05 -14.47 -46.38
CA THR A 450 -23.17 -13.97 -45.57
C THR A 450 -23.07 -14.36 -44.10
N ARG A 451 -21.99 -15.05 -43.71
CA ARG A 451 -21.75 -15.55 -42.37
C ARG A 451 -21.62 -14.39 -41.40
N ASP A 452 -22.51 -14.35 -40.43
CA ASP A 452 -22.58 -13.33 -39.39
C ASP A 452 -22.95 -14.03 -38.09
N TYR A 453 -21.93 -14.22 -37.25
CA TYR A 453 -22.06 -14.95 -36.00
C TYR A 453 -22.79 -14.16 -34.91
N ASP A 454 -22.83 -12.84 -35.04
CA ASP A 454 -23.44 -11.96 -34.04
C ASP A 454 -24.94 -11.81 -34.29
N ALA A 455 -25.39 -12.06 -35.52
CA ALA A 455 -26.81 -12.13 -35.89
C ALA A 455 -27.54 -13.42 -35.46
N ILE A 456 -26.80 -14.46 -35.04
CA ILE A 456 -27.39 -15.71 -34.52
C ILE A 456 -27.88 -15.43 -33.10
N THR A 457 -29.12 -15.74 -32.73
CA THR A 457 -29.50 -15.56 -31.31
C THR A 457 -28.91 -16.65 -30.43
N ASP A 458 -28.92 -16.42 -29.12
CA ASP A 458 -28.48 -17.40 -28.13
C ASP A 458 -29.35 -18.68 -28.18
N GLU A 459 -30.66 -18.52 -28.39
CA GLU A 459 -31.63 -19.61 -28.54
C GLU A 459 -31.39 -20.42 -29.82
N GLU A 460 -31.10 -19.74 -30.94
CA GLU A 460 -30.79 -20.41 -32.21
C GLU A 460 -29.53 -21.27 -32.09
N LEU A 461 -28.49 -20.71 -31.46
CA LEU A 461 -27.24 -21.43 -31.26
C LEU A 461 -27.45 -22.68 -30.37
N ILE A 462 -28.22 -22.56 -29.29
CA ILE A 462 -28.59 -23.71 -28.44
C ILE A 462 -29.38 -24.76 -29.23
N TYR A 463 -30.36 -24.33 -30.04
CA TYR A 463 -31.13 -25.24 -30.88
C TYR A 463 -30.22 -26.01 -31.85
N TRP A 464 -29.27 -25.33 -32.51
CA TRP A 464 -28.34 -25.96 -33.44
C TRP A 464 -27.35 -26.90 -32.76
N LEU A 465 -26.86 -26.54 -31.56
CA LEU A 465 -26.01 -27.42 -30.74
C LEU A 465 -26.76 -28.70 -30.33
N ASN A 466 -27.99 -28.58 -29.84
CA ASN A 466 -28.83 -29.73 -29.48
C ASN A 466 -29.08 -30.63 -30.68
N TYR A 467 -29.36 -30.05 -31.85
CA TYR A 467 -29.54 -30.81 -33.08
C TYR A 467 -28.26 -31.54 -33.51
N ALA A 468 -27.08 -30.97 -33.24
CA ALA A 468 -25.79 -31.61 -33.45
C ALA A 468 -25.44 -32.70 -32.42
N GLY A 469 -26.23 -32.86 -31.36
CA GLY A 469 -25.88 -33.72 -30.22
C GLY A 469 -24.70 -33.20 -29.41
N LEU A 470 -24.40 -31.90 -29.49
CA LEU A 470 -23.37 -31.24 -28.69
C LEU A 470 -24.00 -30.73 -27.38
N ASP A 471 -23.29 -30.89 -26.27
CA ASP A 471 -23.79 -30.48 -24.95
C ASP A 471 -23.84 -28.94 -24.83
N PRO A 472 -25.03 -28.32 -24.70
CA PRO A 472 -25.16 -26.88 -24.47
C PRO A 472 -24.74 -26.47 -23.05
N GLY A 473 -24.47 -27.41 -22.14
CA GLY A 473 -24.05 -27.18 -20.74
C GLY A 473 -22.80 -26.32 -20.56
N LEU A 474 -22.08 -26.02 -21.65
CA LEU A 474 -21.02 -25.02 -21.72
C LEU A 474 -21.50 -23.57 -21.59
N LEU A 475 -22.82 -23.33 -21.48
CA LEU A 475 -23.43 -22.01 -21.40
C LEU A 475 -24.29 -21.83 -20.13
N PRO A 476 -23.71 -21.84 -18.89
CA PRO A 476 -24.48 -21.64 -17.66
C PRO A 476 -25.28 -20.33 -17.65
N GLU A 477 -24.72 -19.26 -18.22
CA GLU A 477 -25.38 -17.96 -18.37
C GLU A 477 -26.56 -18.02 -19.38
N MET A 478 -26.54 -18.96 -20.33
CA MET A 478 -27.65 -19.16 -21.29
C MET A 478 -28.66 -20.22 -20.82
N ALA A 479 -28.38 -20.94 -19.73
CA ALA A 479 -29.36 -21.82 -19.10
C ALA A 479 -30.51 -21.03 -18.43
N GLU A 480 -30.24 -19.82 -17.94
CA GLU A 480 -31.28 -18.89 -17.49
C GLU A 480 -32.12 -18.36 -18.67
N ALA A 481 -31.48 -18.03 -19.81
CA ALA A 481 -32.18 -17.69 -21.05
C ALA A 481 -33.01 -18.87 -21.59
N ARG A 482 -32.52 -20.11 -21.48
CA ARG A 482 -33.28 -21.33 -21.77
C ARG A 482 -34.50 -21.46 -20.85
N GLY A 483 -34.36 -21.18 -19.57
CA GLY A 483 -35.48 -21.16 -18.62
C GLY A 483 -36.52 -20.09 -18.98
N ALA A 484 -36.10 -18.91 -19.41
CA ALA A 484 -36.98 -17.82 -19.82
C ALA A 484 -37.64 -18.06 -21.19
N ALA A 485 -36.90 -18.55 -22.17
CA ALA A 485 -37.38 -18.85 -23.52
C ALA A 485 -38.28 -20.08 -23.55
N VAL A 486 -37.98 -21.13 -22.78
CA VAL A 486 -38.88 -22.29 -22.61
C VAL A 486 -40.16 -21.86 -21.92
N LYS A 487 -40.10 -21.03 -20.87
CA LYS A 487 -41.30 -20.49 -20.22
C LYS A 487 -42.11 -19.55 -21.11
N ALA A 488 -41.44 -18.75 -21.95
CA ALA A 488 -42.10 -17.88 -22.91
C ALA A 488 -42.77 -18.67 -24.04
N ALA A 489 -42.09 -19.71 -24.56
CA ALA A 489 -42.64 -20.62 -25.55
C ALA A 489 -43.76 -21.51 -24.97
N GLU A 490 -43.64 -21.97 -23.71
CA GLU A 490 -44.73 -22.64 -22.98
C GLU A 490 -45.91 -21.68 -22.77
N ALA A 491 -45.67 -20.42 -22.38
CA ALA A 491 -46.72 -19.44 -22.19
C ALA A 491 -47.42 -19.07 -23.50
N GLU A 492 -46.68 -18.99 -24.61
CA GLU A 492 -47.22 -18.72 -25.94
C GLU A 492 -47.97 -19.94 -26.49
N PHE A 493 -47.45 -21.14 -26.30
CA PHE A 493 -48.12 -22.42 -26.60
C PHE A 493 -49.41 -22.61 -25.77
N LEU A 494 -49.39 -22.29 -24.46
CA LEU A 494 -50.55 -22.31 -23.58
C LEU A 494 -51.59 -21.23 -23.93
N LYS A 495 -51.15 -20.10 -24.50
CA LYS A 495 -52.03 -19.04 -25.00
C LYS A 495 -52.71 -19.42 -26.31
N GLU A 496 -52.05 -20.24 -27.13
CA GLU A 496 -52.58 -20.74 -28.40
C GLU A 496 -53.51 -21.96 -28.21
N TRP A 497 -53.39 -22.68 -27.08
CA TRP A 497 -54.17 -23.91 -26.79
C TRP A 497 -55.07 -23.84 -25.52
N GLY A 498 -55.20 -22.67 -24.90
CA GLY A 498 -55.88 -22.45 -23.62
C GLY A 498 -57.41 -22.48 -23.62
N ALA A 499 -58.03 -23.54 -24.15
CA ALA A 499 -59.42 -23.89 -23.86
C ALA A 499 -59.54 -25.31 -23.28
N TYR A 500 -58.67 -25.69 -22.34
CA TYR A 500 -58.93 -26.77 -21.37
C TYR A 500 -57.98 -26.62 -20.18
N GLU A 501 -58.53 -26.40 -18.98
CA GLU A 501 -57.76 -26.39 -17.73
C GLU A 501 -57.28 -27.81 -17.39
N PRO A 502 -55.96 -28.06 -17.17
CA PRO A 502 -55.53 -29.30 -16.58
C PRO A 502 -55.64 -29.24 -15.05
N ARG A 503 -56.34 -30.23 -14.46
CA ARG A 503 -56.32 -30.49 -13.01
C ARG A 503 -54.91 -30.86 -12.55
N PRO A 504 -54.46 -30.40 -11.37
CA PRO A 504 -53.17 -30.81 -10.83
C PRO A 504 -53.18 -32.30 -10.46
N LEU A 505 -52.13 -33.02 -10.86
CA LEU A 505 -51.88 -34.39 -10.41
C LEU A 505 -51.33 -34.38 -8.97
N PRO A 506 -51.82 -35.22 -8.06
CA PRO A 506 -51.24 -35.37 -6.73
C PRO A 506 -49.97 -36.22 -6.80
N GLY A 507 -48.87 -35.73 -6.21
CA GLY A 507 -47.68 -36.54 -5.91
C GLY A 507 -46.36 -36.14 -6.57
N THR A 508 -45.97 -34.85 -6.55
CA THR A 508 -44.57 -34.46 -6.82
C THR A 508 -43.89 -33.93 -5.56
N ALA A 509 -42.67 -34.42 -5.31
CA ALA A 509 -41.88 -34.26 -4.09
C ALA A 509 -41.33 -32.84 -3.83
N LEU A 510 -41.96 -31.81 -4.38
CA LEU A 510 -41.54 -30.40 -4.26
C LEU A 510 -42.29 -29.62 -3.17
N THR A 511 -43.26 -30.23 -2.49
CA THR A 511 -44.03 -29.60 -1.41
C THR A 511 -43.56 -29.95 0.01
N GLU A 512 -42.67 -30.92 0.21
CA GLU A 512 -42.26 -31.35 1.56
C GLU A 512 -40.95 -30.73 2.06
N ALA A 513 -40.11 -30.15 1.19
CA ALA A 513 -38.85 -29.53 1.62
C ALA A 513 -39.01 -28.15 2.32
N GLY A 514 -40.18 -27.53 2.24
CA GLY A 514 -40.46 -26.21 2.84
C GLY A 514 -40.87 -26.22 4.32
N LEU A 515 -41.09 -27.40 4.91
CA LEU A 515 -41.71 -27.52 6.25
C LEU A 515 -40.76 -27.97 7.38
N GLN A 516 -39.48 -28.24 7.10
CA GLN A 516 -38.52 -28.69 8.14
C GLN A 516 -37.41 -27.69 8.51
N ALA A 517 -37.30 -26.52 7.86
CA ALA A 517 -36.33 -25.50 8.26
C ALA A 517 -36.95 -24.52 9.27
N GLY A 518 -36.98 -24.92 10.55
CA GLY A 518 -37.30 -24.02 11.66
C GLY A 518 -36.26 -22.89 11.77
N GLY A 519 -36.64 -21.69 11.33
CA GLY A 519 -35.88 -20.45 11.50
C GLY A 519 -36.83 -19.26 11.50
N GLN A 520 -36.88 -18.54 12.61
CA GLN A 520 -37.75 -17.38 12.82
C GLN A 520 -37.45 -16.27 11.80
N PHE A 521 -38.28 -16.16 10.76
CA PHE A 521 -38.50 -14.88 10.09
C PHE A 521 -39.76 -14.25 10.69
N GLN A 522 -39.59 -13.14 11.41
CA GLN A 522 -40.70 -12.27 11.76
C GLN A 522 -41.42 -11.89 10.47
N ARG A 523 -42.71 -12.24 10.38
CA ARG A 523 -43.59 -11.74 9.32
C ARG A 523 -43.56 -10.22 9.40
N VAL A 524 -42.94 -9.59 8.41
CA VAL A 524 -43.06 -8.17 8.18
C VAL A 524 -44.56 -7.87 8.00
N SER A 525 -45.11 -6.88 8.70
CA SER A 525 -46.54 -6.62 8.60
C SER A 525 -46.91 -6.31 7.14
N PRO A 526 -48.11 -6.70 6.68
CA PRO A 526 -48.58 -6.37 5.34
C PRO A 526 -48.50 -4.87 5.03
N GLU A 527 -48.61 -4.01 6.04
CA GLU A 527 -48.45 -2.57 5.87
C GLU A 527 -47.01 -2.18 5.50
N LEU A 528 -46.00 -2.76 6.15
CA LEU A 528 -44.60 -2.44 5.85
C LEU A 528 -44.16 -2.99 4.49
N ALA A 529 -44.73 -4.12 4.05
CA ALA A 529 -44.53 -4.64 2.70
C ALA A 529 -45.15 -3.70 1.65
N ALA A 530 -46.35 -3.17 1.92
CA ALA A 530 -46.99 -2.20 1.05
C ALA A 530 -46.21 -0.87 0.99
N GLU A 531 -45.68 -0.38 2.13
CA GLU A 531 -44.79 0.79 2.18
C GLU A 531 -43.50 0.56 1.38
N TYR A 532 -42.91 -0.63 1.46
CA TYR A 532 -41.71 -0.99 0.70
C TYR A 532 -41.97 -1.04 -0.81
N ASP A 533 -43.09 -1.61 -1.23
CA ASP A 533 -43.48 -1.67 -2.64
C ASP A 533 -43.82 -0.28 -3.20
N GLN A 534 -44.46 0.58 -2.40
CA GLN A 534 -44.71 1.98 -2.77
C GLN A 534 -43.38 2.74 -2.92
N ALA A 535 -42.47 2.58 -1.97
CA ALA A 535 -41.13 3.17 -2.01
C ALA A 535 -40.31 2.74 -3.24
N LEU A 536 -40.41 1.48 -3.67
CA LEU A 536 -39.75 1.01 -4.89
C LEU A 536 -40.34 1.63 -6.16
N ARG A 537 -41.67 1.85 -6.21
CA ARG A 537 -42.32 2.56 -7.33
C ARG A 537 -41.90 4.02 -7.39
N GLU A 538 -41.93 4.73 -6.26
CA GLU A 538 -41.49 6.13 -6.17
C GLU A 538 -40.00 6.28 -6.54
N ARG A 539 -39.16 5.31 -6.16
CA ARG A 539 -37.75 5.27 -6.57
C ARG A 539 -37.57 5.02 -8.07
N ALA A 540 -38.41 4.18 -8.67
CA ALA A 540 -38.39 3.94 -10.11
C ALA A 540 -38.83 5.20 -10.89
N GLU A 541 -39.89 5.87 -10.44
CA GLU A 541 -40.35 7.16 -10.96
C GLU A 541 -39.28 8.26 -10.82
N MET A 542 -38.58 8.30 -9.68
CA MET A 542 -37.42 9.17 -9.46
C MET A 542 -36.32 8.92 -10.50
N TRP A 543 -36.00 7.66 -10.81
CA TRP A 543 -34.99 7.35 -11.81
C TRP A 543 -35.40 7.72 -13.24
N GLU A 544 -36.69 7.64 -13.57
CA GLU A 544 -37.21 8.13 -14.84
C GLU A 544 -37.23 9.66 -14.91
N ALA A 545 -37.57 10.36 -13.83
CA ALA A 545 -37.47 11.81 -13.74
C ALA A 545 -36.01 12.27 -13.92
N VAL A 546 -35.04 11.59 -13.30
CA VAL A 546 -33.61 11.88 -13.46
C VAL A 546 -33.12 11.56 -14.88
N ARG A 547 -33.56 10.45 -15.50
CA ARG A 547 -33.26 10.12 -16.91
C ARG A 547 -33.79 11.16 -17.88
N SER A 548 -34.98 11.72 -17.64
CA SER A 548 -35.55 12.74 -18.53
C SER A 548 -34.77 14.06 -18.50
N ILE A 549 -34.03 14.34 -17.42
CA ILE A 549 -33.17 15.52 -17.28
C ILE A 549 -31.74 15.24 -17.80
N VAL A 550 -31.22 14.02 -17.58
CA VAL A 550 -29.90 13.59 -18.05
C VAL A 550 -30.04 12.21 -18.71
N PRO A 551 -30.26 12.13 -20.03
CA PRO A 551 -30.63 10.89 -20.73
C PRO A 551 -29.53 9.82 -20.75
N ASN A 552 -28.29 10.17 -20.38
CA ASN A 552 -27.16 9.24 -20.36
C ASN A 552 -26.58 9.12 -18.94
N TYR A 553 -26.69 7.91 -18.36
CA TYR A 553 -26.15 7.59 -17.03
C TYR A 553 -24.63 7.81 -16.94
N SER A 554 -23.89 7.59 -18.04
CA SER A 554 -22.45 7.86 -18.08
C SER A 554 -22.15 9.36 -17.98
N GLU A 555 -22.99 10.22 -18.57
CA GLU A 555 -22.86 11.68 -18.47
C GLU A 555 -23.22 12.19 -17.08
N LEU A 556 -24.20 11.57 -16.40
CA LEU A 556 -24.53 11.88 -15.00
C LEU A 556 -23.35 11.56 -14.07
N MET A 557 -22.70 10.41 -14.26
CA MET A 557 -21.55 9.99 -13.46
C MET A 557 -20.28 10.77 -13.83
N ASP A 558 -20.12 11.15 -15.09
CA ASP A 558 -19.05 12.05 -15.56
C ASP A 558 -19.26 13.48 -15.03
N ALA A 559 -20.50 13.97 -14.98
CA ALA A 559 -20.87 15.24 -14.34
C ALA A 559 -20.64 15.23 -12.83
N TYR A 560 -21.00 14.15 -12.14
CA TYR A 560 -20.77 13.95 -10.70
C TYR A 560 -19.28 13.90 -10.36
N SER A 561 -18.48 13.23 -11.20
CA SER A 561 -17.03 13.13 -11.03
C SER A 561 -16.30 14.43 -11.40
N LYS A 562 -16.74 15.16 -12.43
CA LYS A 562 -16.25 16.51 -12.78
C LYS A 562 -16.57 17.55 -11.70
N LEU A 563 -17.74 17.47 -11.05
CA LEU A 563 -18.09 18.29 -9.88
C LEU A 563 -17.07 18.15 -8.74
N LYS A 564 -16.40 17.00 -8.63
CA LYS A 564 -15.40 16.71 -7.60
C LYS A 564 -14.03 17.37 -7.90
N TRP A 565 -13.73 17.74 -9.15
CA TRP A 565 -12.43 18.27 -9.57
C TRP A 565 -12.54 19.53 -10.50
N TRP A 566 -12.49 20.73 -9.88
CA TRP A 566 -12.15 22.09 -10.42
C TRP A 566 -13.19 23.01 -11.13
N GLN A 567 -12.85 24.32 -11.04
CA GLN A 567 -13.42 25.63 -11.48
C GLN A 567 -14.86 26.08 -11.09
N PHE A 568 -14.93 27.32 -10.56
CA PHE A 568 -16.05 27.88 -9.79
C PHE A 568 -17.27 28.31 -10.63
N ARG A 569 -17.11 28.55 -11.95
CA ARG A 569 -18.18 29.02 -12.84
C ARG A 569 -19.08 27.89 -13.36
N GLU A 570 -18.50 26.76 -13.78
CA GLU A 570 -19.26 25.60 -14.29
C GLU A 570 -20.06 24.92 -13.17
N ARG A 571 -19.54 24.93 -11.93
CA ARG A 571 -20.28 24.46 -10.75
C ARG A 571 -21.59 25.21 -10.49
N LYS A 572 -21.70 26.48 -10.89
CA LYS A 572 -22.92 27.27 -10.66
C LYS A 572 -24.01 26.87 -11.65
N ALA A 573 -23.69 26.82 -12.94
CA ALA A 573 -24.62 26.44 -14.00
C ALA A 573 -25.13 24.99 -13.83
N LEU A 574 -24.22 24.06 -13.52
CA LEU A 574 -24.60 22.65 -13.29
C LEU A 574 -25.43 22.48 -12.02
N ARG A 575 -25.17 23.29 -10.98
CA ARG A 575 -25.96 23.28 -9.75
C ARG A 575 -27.35 23.86 -9.98
N GLU A 576 -27.48 24.94 -10.75
CA GLU A 576 -28.79 25.51 -11.12
C GLU A 576 -29.62 24.53 -11.95
N GLN A 577 -28.99 23.77 -12.85
CA GLN A 577 -29.66 22.71 -13.63
C GLN A 577 -30.13 21.52 -12.78
N LEU A 578 -29.36 21.14 -11.76
CA LEU A 578 -29.67 19.99 -10.90
C LEU A 578 -30.50 20.35 -9.66
N GLU A 579 -30.66 21.65 -9.34
CA GLU A 579 -31.35 22.13 -8.14
C GLU A 579 -32.76 21.53 -7.95
N PRO A 580 -33.59 21.34 -9.00
CA PRO A 580 -34.90 20.69 -8.83
C PRO A 580 -34.79 19.23 -8.35
N ALA A 581 -33.83 18.47 -8.89
CA ALA A 581 -33.59 17.08 -8.47
C ALA A 581 -33.04 16.99 -7.04
N TRP A 582 -32.21 17.96 -6.62
CA TRP A 582 -31.72 18.05 -5.25
C TRP A 582 -32.83 18.39 -4.25
N ARG A 583 -33.69 19.39 -4.57
CA ARG A 583 -34.83 19.74 -3.72
C ARG A 583 -35.80 18.58 -3.57
N PHE A 584 -36.12 17.91 -4.67
CA PHE A 584 -36.98 16.72 -4.62
C PHE A 584 -36.36 15.59 -3.78
N MET A 585 -35.05 15.32 -3.91
CA MET A 585 -34.38 14.34 -3.04
C MET A 585 -34.42 14.74 -1.56
N ASP A 586 -34.25 16.02 -1.24
CA ASP A 586 -34.26 16.50 0.14
C ASP A 586 -35.69 16.44 0.73
N GLU A 587 -36.72 16.76 -0.06
CA GLU A 587 -38.14 16.61 0.30
C GLU A 587 -38.51 15.13 0.48
N TRP A 588 -38.10 14.25 -0.43
CA TRP A 588 -38.34 12.80 -0.34
C TRP A 588 -37.65 12.18 0.87
N LYS A 589 -36.41 12.59 1.19
CA LYS A 589 -35.70 12.14 2.39
C LYS A 589 -36.36 12.64 3.67
N ALA A 590 -36.92 13.86 3.63
CA ALA A 590 -37.64 14.42 4.76
C ALA A 590 -38.99 13.71 5.00
N SER A 591 -39.67 13.25 3.94
CA SER A 591 -40.93 12.50 4.05
C SER A 591 -40.75 11.00 4.36
N HIS A 592 -39.56 10.43 4.13
CA HIS A 592 -39.28 8.98 4.36
C HIS A 592 -38.09 8.70 5.30
N PRO A 593 -38.08 9.24 6.54
CA PRO A 593 -36.91 9.19 7.43
C PRO A 593 -36.51 7.78 7.87
N VAL A 594 -37.46 6.84 7.97
CA VAL A 594 -37.20 5.44 8.35
C VAL A 594 -36.42 4.71 7.25
N MET A 595 -36.79 4.93 5.99
CA MET A 595 -36.11 4.36 4.83
C MET A 595 -34.71 4.95 4.60
N VAL A 596 -34.53 6.25 4.83
CA VAL A 596 -33.21 6.89 4.73
C VAL A 596 -32.23 6.27 5.72
N LYS A 597 -32.68 5.96 6.94
CA LYS A 597 -31.88 5.30 7.96
C LYS A 597 -31.50 3.86 7.58
N TRP A 598 -32.36 3.17 6.82
CA TRP A 598 -32.11 1.81 6.34
C TRP A 598 -31.17 1.77 5.12
N LEU A 599 -31.40 2.62 4.12
CA LEU A 599 -30.64 2.63 2.87
C LEU A 599 -29.31 3.38 2.97
N TYR A 600 -29.21 4.34 3.90
CA TYR A 600 -28.03 5.19 4.09
C TYR A 600 -27.69 5.37 5.58
N PRO A 601 -27.26 4.30 6.28
CA PRO A 601 -27.10 4.29 7.75
C PRO A 601 -26.02 5.26 8.29
N THR A 602 -25.17 5.82 7.42
CA THR A 602 -24.11 6.77 7.77
C THR A 602 -24.44 8.23 7.44
N TRP A 603 -25.66 8.53 6.97
CA TRP A 603 -26.04 9.87 6.56
C TRP A 603 -26.37 10.76 7.77
N GLN A 604 -25.69 11.91 7.90
CA GLN A 604 -26.07 12.99 8.81
C GLN A 604 -26.47 14.24 8.00
N PRO A 605 -27.55 14.96 8.37
CA PRO A 605 -27.94 16.19 7.68
C PRO A 605 -26.83 17.23 7.77
N TYR A 606 -26.46 17.80 6.62
CA TYR A 606 -25.43 18.82 6.53
C TYR A 606 -25.90 20.11 7.21
N THR A 607 -25.38 20.38 8.41
CA THR A 607 -25.53 21.67 9.08
C THR A 607 -24.41 22.62 8.62
N PRO A 608 -24.72 23.72 7.91
CA PRO A 608 -23.69 24.65 7.45
C PRO A 608 -23.05 25.33 8.67
N LYS A 609 -21.79 25.02 8.96
CA LYS A 609 -21.02 25.71 10.01
C LYS A 609 -20.89 27.21 9.68
N PRO A 610 -21.09 28.12 10.64
CA PRO A 610 -20.94 29.56 10.41
C PRO A 610 -19.50 29.88 9.97
N LYS A 611 -19.39 30.62 8.87
CA LYS A 611 -18.13 30.96 8.20
C LYS A 611 -17.25 31.82 9.12
N ARG A 612 -16.16 31.25 9.64
CA ARG A 612 -15.04 32.04 10.19
C ARG A 612 -14.32 32.75 9.02
N LYS A 613 -14.37 34.09 8.99
CA LYS A 613 -13.59 34.94 8.08
C LYS A 613 -12.09 34.73 8.36
N ARG A 614 -11.41 33.89 7.57
CA ARG A 614 -9.94 33.86 7.51
C ARG A 614 -9.48 34.77 6.39
N GLY A 615 -8.91 35.93 6.75
CA GLY A 615 -8.19 36.80 5.84
C GLY A 615 -7.01 36.04 5.22
N ARG A 616 -7.00 35.92 3.88
CA ARG A 616 -5.88 35.34 3.13
C ARG A 616 -4.74 36.37 3.07
N ARG A 617 -3.73 36.22 3.93
CA ARG A 617 -2.38 36.73 3.59
C ARG A 617 -1.79 35.79 2.54
N ARG A 618 -1.52 36.31 1.33
CA ARG A 618 -0.73 35.59 0.31
C ARG A 618 0.63 35.25 0.92
N ARG A 619 1.00 33.97 0.99
CA ARG A 619 2.37 33.57 1.29
C ARG A 619 3.21 33.89 0.06
N LYS A 620 4.25 34.71 0.22
CA LYS A 620 5.20 35.01 -0.86
C LYS A 620 5.83 33.71 -1.37
N THR A 621 6.01 33.59 -2.68
CA THR A 621 6.70 32.43 -3.26
C THR A 621 8.18 32.49 -2.91
N LYS A 622 8.87 31.33 -2.87
CA LYS A 622 10.32 31.28 -2.61
C LYS A 622 11.12 32.16 -3.57
N ARG A 623 10.62 32.38 -4.79
CA ARG A 623 11.21 33.27 -5.78
C ARG A 623 11.03 34.74 -5.38
N GLU A 624 9.84 35.15 -4.95
CA GLU A 624 9.58 36.51 -4.47
C GLU A 624 10.47 36.85 -3.26
N THR A 625 10.68 35.91 -2.33
CA THR A 625 11.61 36.13 -1.20
C THR A 625 13.06 36.32 -1.66
N LEU A 626 13.51 35.55 -2.66
CA LEU A 626 14.85 35.72 -3.24
C LEU A 626 14.97 37.03 -4.03
N GLU A 627 13.90 37.45 -4.70
CA GLU A 627 13.86 38.72 -5.44
C GLU A 627 13.91 39.93 -4.49
N ASP A 628 13.21 39.87 -3.34
CA ASP A 628 13.30 40.88 -2.29
C ASP A 628 14.73 40.98 -1.73
N MET A 629 15.34 39.85 -1.34
CA MET A 629 16.70 39.83 -0.80
C MET A 629 17.75 40.28 -1.82
N ALA A 630 17.59 39.90 -3.10
CA ALA A 630 18.47 40.34 -4.17
C ALA A 630 18.33 41.83 -4.48
N ALA A 631 17.15 42.43 -4.25
CA ALA A 631 16.94 43.86 -4.39
C ALA A 631 17.73 44.66 -3.35
N ASP A 632 17.82 44.15 -2.11
CA ASP A 632 18.63 44.77 -1.05
C ASP A 632 20.11 44.84 -1.44
N TRP A 633 20.66 43.78 -2.06
CA TRP A 633 22.03 43.80 -2.57
C TRP A 633 22.23 44.80 -3.71
N ARG A 634 21.28 44.89 -4.67
CA ARG A 634 21.38 45.86 -5.77
C ARG A 634 21.37 47.30 -5.26
N LYS A 635 20.45 47.60 -4.33
CA LYS A 635 20.37 48.92 -3.69
C LYS A 635 21.65 49.28 -2.96
N PHE A 636 22.24 48.32 -2.24
CA PHE A 636 23.54 48.51 -1.62
C PHE A 636 24.65 48.79 -2.65
N ALA A 637 24.74 47.99 -3.71
CA ALA A 637 25.74 48.12 -4.76
C ALA A 637 25.61 49.43 -5.57
N GLU A 638 24.38 49.92 -5.78
CA GLU A 638 24.09 51.19 -6.43
C GLU A 638 24.54 52.38 -5.59
N GLY A 639 24.36 52.32 -4.27
CA GLY A 639 24.76 53.37 -3.33
C GLY A 639 26.26 53.45 -3.03
N MET A 640 27.07 52.49 -3.51
CA MET A 640 28.52 52.52 -3.36
C MET A 640 29.17 53.31 -4.50
N GLU A 641 29.73 54.48 -4.18
CA GLU A 641 30.47 55.33 -5.13
C GLU A 641 31.77 54.66 -5.58
N ASP A 642 32.50 54.04 -4.64
CA ASP A 642 33.73 53.31 -4.93
C ASP A 642 33.42 51.87 -5.41
N LYS A 643 33.55 51.67 -6.73
CA LYS A 643 33.34 50.36 -7.36
C LYS A 643 34.44 49.35 -7.03
N GLY A 644 35.66 49.80 -6.77
CA GLY A 644 36.76 48.93 -6.35
C GLY A 644 36.51 48.34 -4.97
N LEU A 645 36.05 49.18 -4.03
CA LEU A 645 35.65 48.72 -2.70
C LEU A 645 34.46 47.75 -2.75
N LEU A 646 33.49 47.98 -3.63
CA LEU A 646 32.36 47.06 -3.83
C LEU A 646 32.82 45.66 -4.29
N GLU A 647 33.77 45.56 -5.22
CA GLU A 647 34.34 44.28 -5.66
C GLU A 647 35.09 43.56 -4.54
N LEU A 648 35.82 44.30 -3.71
CA LEU A 648 36.51 43.77 -2.54
C LEU A 648 35.50 43.23 -1.49
N ILE A 649 34.40 43.96 -1.25
CA ILE A 649 33.31 43.50 -0.37
C ILE A 649 32.68 42.21 -0.90
N GLN A 650 32.35 42.14 -2.19
CA GLN A 650 31.80 40.94 -2.81
C GLN A 650 32.73 39.74 -2.60
N SER A 651 34.01 39.93 -2.93
CA SER A 651 35.03 38.90 -2.78
C SER A 651 35.14 38.45 -1.32
N TYR A 652 35.17 39.39 -0.38
CA TYR A 652 35.24 39.10 1.05
C TYR A 652 34.04 38.30 1.58
N LEU A 653 32.81 38.68 1.18
CA LEU A 653 31.60 37.99 1.64
C LEU A 653 31.51 36.56 1.08
N LEU A 654 32.05 36.30 -0.11
CA LEU A 654 32.09 34.97 -0.73
C LEU A 654 33.23 34.08 -0.22
N LEU A 655 34.23 34.64 0.47
CA LEU A 655 35.32 33.86 1.03
C LEU A 655 34.87 33.05 2.26
N PRO A 656 35.36 31.79 2.41
CA PRO A 656 35.25 31.05 3.66
C PRO A 656 35.82 31.85 4.82
N GLU A 657 35.21 31.74 5.99
CA GLU A 657 35.57 32.50 7.20
C GLU A 657 37.07 32.39 7.54
N ALA A 658 37.66 31.21 7.40
CA ALA A 658 39.08 30.95 7.63
C ALA A 658 40.02 31.78 6.72
N GLN A 659 39.54 32.28 5.58
CA GLN A 659 40.32 33.08 4.62
C GLN A 659 40.10 34.58 4.80
N ARG A 660 39.07 35.00 5.53
CA ARG A 660 38.70 36.41 5.72
C ARG A 660 39.78 37.21 6.44
N ALA A 661 40.36 36.67 7.52
CA ALA A 661 41.41 37.35 8.27
C ALA A 661 42.71 37.57 7.47
N TRP A 662 43.00 36.70 6.50
CA TRP A 662 44.10 36.91 5.56
C TRP A 662 43.75 37.97 4.52
N PHE A 663 42.52 37.93 4.00
CA PHE A 663 42.03 38.90 3.01
C PHE A 663 42.04 40.33 3.55
N LEU A 664 41.60 40.54 4.81
CA LEU A 664 41.61 41.86 5.45
C LEU A 664 43.02 42.41 5.68
N ARG A 665 44.01 41.54 5.93
CA ARG A 665 45.41 41.96 6.01
C ARG A 665 45.97 42.44 4.68
N ARG A 666 45.41 41.95 3.56
CA ARG A 666 45.84 42.33 2.21
C ARG A 666 45.16 43.61 1.71
N TYR A 667 43.96 43.92 2.21
CA TYR A 667 43.15 45.06 1.79
C TYR A 667 42.76 45.91 3.00
N PRO A 668 43.65 46.80 3.49
CA PRO A 668 43.42 47.59 4.70
C PRO A 668 42.24 48.56 4.56
N ASP A 669 41.97 49.08 3.36
CA ASP A 669 40.82 49.97 3.11
C ASP A 669 39.49 49.24 3.32
N LEU A 670 39.42 47.97 2.91
CA LEU A 670 38.27 47.12 3.21
C LEU A 670 38.17 46.82 4.71
N ALA A 671 39.31 46.58 5.38
CA ALA A 671 39.32 46.34 6.82
C ALA A 671 38.83 47.55 7.62
N ALA A 672 39.27 48.76 7.24
CA ALA A 672 38.82 50.02 7.81
C ALA A 672 37.32 50.24 7.54
N TRP A 673 36.85 49.98 6.31
CA TRP A 673 35.44 50.09 5.96
C TRP A 673 34.54 49.07 6.66
N LEU A 674 35.06 47.89 7.02
CA LEU A 674 34.31 46.88 7.76
C LEU A 674 34.27 47.14 9.27
N GLN A 675 35.17 47.98 9.80
CA GLN A 675 35.33 48.18 11.24
C GLN A 675 34.10 48.78 11.91
N ASP A 676 33.29 49.56 11.18
CA ASP A 676 32.04 50.17 11.64
C ASP A 676 30.80 49.33 11.30
N LYS A 677 30.96 48.16 10.67
CA LYS A 677 29.85 47.29 10.27
C LYS A 677 29.65 46.16 11.27
N SER A 678 28.42 45.98 11.73
CA SER A 678 28.11 44.89 12.63
C SER A 678 28.19 43.53 11.91
N PRO A 679 28.56 42.44 12.61
CA PRO A 679 28.55 41.10 12.04
C PRO A 679 27.18 40.69 11.46
N GLU A 680 26.09 41.12 12.08
CA GLU A 680 24.72 40.84 11.62
C GLU A 680 24.42 41.56 10.30
N TRP A 681 24.88 42.80 10.17
CA TRP A 681 24.75 43.56 8.94
C TRP A 681 25.53 42.89 7.81
N LEU A 682 26.75 42.41 8.08
CA LEU A 682 27.57 41.67 7.11
C LEU A 682 26.95 40.32 6.72
N ALA A 683 26.33 39.63 7.66
CA ALA A 683 25.62 38.39 7.40
C ALA A 683 24.37 38.60 6.54
N ALA A 684 23.57 39.63 6.84
CA ALA A 684 22.42 40.01 6.02
C ALA A 684 22.85 40.38 4.60
N LEU A 685 23.91 41.18 4.48
CA LEU A 685 24.46 41.58 3.19
C LEU A 685 25.00 40.38 2.39
N ALA A 686 25.66 39.42 3.04
CA ALA A 686 26.11 38.17 2.41
C ALA A 686 24.92 37.32 1.89
N GLN A 687 23.82 37.26 2.64
CA GLN A 687 22.62 36.55 2.22
C GLN A 687 21.97 37.21 1.00
N SER A 688 21.89 38.54 1.00
CA SER A 688 21.38 39.32 -0.15
C SER A 688 22.25 39.14 -1.39
N LEU A 689 23.58 39.13 -1.25
CA LEU A 689 24.51 38.82 -2.35
C LEU A 689 24.31 37.40 -2.88
N ALA A 690 24.20 36.40 -2.00
CA ALA A 690 23.95 35.01 -2.40
C ALA A 690 22.62 34.85 -3.14
N ALA A 691 21.56 35.54 -2.70
CA ALA A 691 20.27 35.58 -3.38
C ALA A 691 20.38 36.25 -4.76
N HIS A 692 21.13 37.34 -4.86
CA HIS A 692 21.40 38.02 -6.12
C HIS A 692 22.09 37.09 -7.13
N LEU A 693 23.20 36.44 -6.73
CA LEU A 693 23.94 35.52 -7.61
C LEU A 693 23.08 34.32 -8.04
N ALA A 694 22.26 33.78 -7.13
CA ALA A 694 21.35 32.69 -7.46
C ALA A 694 20.28 33.07 -8.51
N LEU A 695 19.95 34.36 -8.65
CA LEU A 695 19.01 34.88 -9.64
C LEU A 695 19.68 35.34 -10.94
N THR A 696 20.93 35.83 -10.89
CA THR A 696 21.61 36.43 -12.04
C THR A 696 22.55 35.48 -12.77
N GLU A 697 23.00 34.37 -12.17
CA GLU A 697 23.81 33.40 -12.91
C GLU A 697 23.00 32.69 -14.01
N PRO A 698 23.43 32.74 -15.29
CA PRO A 698 22.74 32.06 -16.36
C PRO A 698 22.78 30.55 -16.16
N ARG A 699 21.62 29.89 -16.15
CA ARG A 699 21.39 28.44 -15.95
C ARG A 699 22.19 27.49 -16.89
N ARG A 700 23.05 27.97 -17.79
CA ARG A 700 23.72 27.19 -18.85
C ARG A 700 25.12 26.63 -18.52
N ARG A 701 25.60 26.64 -17.26
CA ARG A 701 26.88 25.98 -16.89
C ARG A 701 26.77 24.91 -15.80
N ARG A 702 25.76 24.03 -15.91
CA ARG A 702 25.71 22.75 -15.18
C ARG A 702 25.62 21.54 -16.12
N VAL A 703 26.48 21.45 -17.13
CA VAL A 703 26.81 20.18 -17.81
C VAL A 703 28.29 20.18 -18.24
N ARG A 704 29.08 19.30 -17.59
CA ARG A 704 30.40 18.73 -17.97
C ARG A 704 31.69 19.60 -17.96
N ARG A 705 32.61 19.19 -17.07
CA ARG A 705 34.12 19.24 -17.04
C ARG A 705 34.81 20.62 -17.13
N ALA A 706 35.47 21.11 -16.07
CA ALA A 706 36.84 20.81 -15.56
C ALA A 706 37.79 22.04 -15.77
N PRO A 707 39.08 21.95 -15.42
CA PRO A 707 39.82 22.73 -14.41
C PRO A 707 40.51 24.01 -14.95
N LYS A 708 40.34 25.16 -14.28
CA LYS A 708 41.19 26.35 -14.46
C LYS A 708 41.38 27.12 -13.15
N LEU A 709 42.21 26.59 -12.26
CA LEU A 709 42.88 27.36 -11.20
C LEU A 709 44.31 26.80 -11.02
N ARG A 710 45.13 26.98 -12.07
CA ARG A 710 46.56 26.60 -12.09
C ARG A 710 47.50 27.82 -11.97
N TRP A 711 47.02 28.96 -11.46
CA TRP A 711 47.77 30.23 -11.45
C TRP A 711 48.01 30.85 -10.06
N TYR A 712 48.07 30.05 -8.99
CA TYR A 712 48.46 30.54 -7.64
C TYR A 712 49.35 29.56 -6.86
N ARG A 713 50.30 28.89 -7.55
CA ARG A 713 51.34 28.05 -6.91
C ARG A 713 52.78 28.44 -7.29
N ARG A 714 52.97 29.67 -7.75
CA ARG A 714 54.29 30.31 -7.93
C ARG A 714 54.17 31.77 -7.53
N TRP A 715 53.99 32.01 -6.23
CA TRP A 715 54.37 33.21 -5.46
C TRP A 715 54.37 32.79 -4.00
#